data_AF-A0A316VVZ2-F1
#
_entry.id   AF-A0A316VVZ2-F1
#
_cell.length_a   1.000
_cell.length_b   1.000
_cell.length_c   1.000
_cell.angle_alpha   90.00
_cell.angle_beta   90.00
_cell.angle_gamma   90.00
#
_symmetry.space_group_name_H-M   'P 1'
#
loop_
_entity.id
_entity.type
_entity.pdbx_description
1 polymer ?
#
loop_
_entity_poly.entity_id
_entity_poly.type
_entity_poly.pdbx_seq_one_letter_code
_entity_poly.pdbx_strand_id
1 'polypeptide(L)'
;MVRGIRLGSPPRPPQTYHMQERYAQHKRKSRWCKRPPLRFVLIWAAFVFVLTVLYRVSHDTIRQPLSGYKIGWQAHDKISVRPDQKSTSQTQNGEASNGATAQEAWDSEALDASLDPSFPLDAYAPLLPNPAPITDITVESCSLLSLGPCLPRSSQLKEANLGRWVRVDRPLGADTAAQKGRGALGGGVFDKLFGNIESRYIFYRRSRRAGVRKVVDVKIVKANQPAPGTREQGWHKTKKDLGTPFFRMLGTGEQVHLWFQTVGGHKGDDEEDDSPMASPGQHHNRPGHTIDDMFKEIDDEFKHMIAGDGKGKTEVIEIIGREKSKELGKVAREKLPRQSTQQDAITEIDLVYGQNEAFPGFTIVGQISPAKPSMSMVSVSLAVRRRPQPDPSSPIAPTFHQDGKFKIMQIADLHFSTSPEPCRGTDTTPCNAKTMTDLMGQWLDEEKPDLVVFSGDQLNGQGTSWDERSVLATYLRPVIDRKILWTSIMGNHDSQTGLLTRRELQLLLSHMPYSLARAGPANLHNGTGAGNYYIHLRAPTPDATHLFSLYFLDSGVNAPVTGMGSLLPWSFFGISASKGYDWVRKDQIQWLLDQSRKVVKHIVPYKPDSGKDLGRIWAKRRQDQDSSRLVTTRRSDIRRDDKTWDAHSAEGSGGRKPPALLWVHIPLPEFFSPVDKNELGQDMIIGQPQGETSGIRGAQKEGGLYDALQGQGAENDVVGVLSGHMHENADCRRIKGIWMCFNGGSSLLGYGSTKMERRVRIIELEQWGEQINTWHRYERTRGRLDEATLWEMFPAKGKH
;
A
#
# COMPACT_ATOMS: atom_id res chain seq x y z
N MET A 1 -34.91 -60.07 33.30
CA MET A 1 -35.74 -61.15 33.88
C MET A 1 -34.95 -62.45 33.90
N VAL A 2 -35.02 -63.18 35.02
CA VAL A 2 -34.94 -64.67 35.14
C VAL A 2 -33.66 -65.42 34.68
N ARG A 3 -32.90 -65.91 35.70
CA ARG A 3 -32.11 -67.18 35.82
C ARG A 3 -31.01 -67.44 34.76
N GLY A 4 -29.80 -67.90 35.10
CA GLY A 4 -29.41 -68.99 36.02
C GLY A 4 -28.81 -70.14 35.17
N ILE A 5 -27.90 -71.03 35.58
CA ILE A 5 -27.43 -71.53 36.88
C ILE A 5 -25.97 -72.04 36.72
N ARG A 6 -25.15 -72.06 37.79
CA ARG A 6 -23.87 -72.80 37.85
C ARG A 6 -24.12 -74.26 38.24
N LEU A 7 -23.30 -75.21 37.75
CA LEU A 7 -22.60 -76.27 38.53
C LEU A 7 -21.83 -77.22 37.61
N GLY A 8 -20.74 -77.83 38.11
CA GLY A 8 -20.11 -79.00 37.47
C GLY A 8 -18.62 -78.89 37.13
N SER A 9 -17.81 -79.78 37.70
CA SER A 9 -16.42 -80.12 37.36
C SER A 9 -16.15 -81.54 37.90
N PRO A 10 -15.07 -82.26 37.53
CA PRO A 10 -14.27 -82.32 36.30
C PRO A 10 -14.50 -83.71 35.59
N PRO A 11 -13.70 -84.25 34.62
CA PRO A 11 -12.29 -84.68 34.77
C PRO A 11 -11.38 -84.58 33.50
N ARG A 12 -10.13 -85.08 33.60
CA ARG A 12 -9.17 -85.40 32.50
C ARG A 12 -9.54 -86.76 31.83
N PRO A 13 -8.91 -87.25 30.71
CA PRO A 13 -7.63 -86.90 30.06
C PRO A 13 -7.82 -86.47 28.58
N PRO A 14 -7.20 -86.99 27.47
CA PRO A 14 -6.27 -88.12 27.21
C PRO A 14 -4.83 -87.71 26.75
N GLN A 15 -4.01 -88.71 26.37
CA GLN A 15 -2.87 -88.63 25.42
C GLN A 15 -3.06 -89.70 24.34
N THR A 16 -2.81 -89.38 23.06
CA THR A 16 -2.43 -90.34 22.00
C THR A 16 -1.57 -89.63 20.94
N TYR A 17 -0.84 -90.43 20.14
CA TYR A 17 0.38 -90.04 19.40
C TYR A 17 0.17 -89.70 17.90
N HIS A 18 1.29 -89.27 17.28
CA HIS A 18 1.57 -88.90 15.87
C HIS A 18 1.42 -87.40 15.56
N MET A 19 2.33 -86.75 14.80
CA MET A 19 3.39 -87.26 13.92
C MET A 19 4.63 -86.33 13.86
N GLN A 20 5.81 -86.94 13.72
CA GLN A 20 7.06 -86.46 13.08
C GLN A 20 7.74 -85.10 13.39
N GLU A 21 9.03 -85.24 13.79
CA GLU A 21 10.22 -84.48 13.33
C GLU A 21 10.43 -83.02 13.76
N ARG A 22 11.64 -82.53 14.10
CA ARG A 22 12.97 -83.04 14.54
C ARG A 22 13.80 -81.75 14.78
N TYR A 23 14.06 -81.38 16.03
CA TYR A 23 15.35 -81.48 16.73
C TYR A 23 16.51 -80.52 16.34
N ALA A 24 16.84 -79.65 17.31
CA ALA A 24 18.17 -79.15 17.72
C ALA A 24 19.09 -78.31 16.79
N GLN A 25 19.12 -77.01 17.10
CA GLN A 25 20.29 -76.12 17.30
C GLN A 25 21.72 -76.62 16.94
N HIS A 26 22.51 -75.76 16.25
CA HIS A 26 23.88 -75.44 16.71
C HIS A 26 24.48 -74.10 16.20
N LYS A 27 24.90 -73.26 17.16
CA LYS A 27 26.06 -72.32 17.21
C LYS A 27 26.40 -71.35 16.04
N ARG A 28 26.22 -70.05 16.36
CA ARG A 28 27.13 -68.88 16.16
C ARG A 28 27.91 -68.72 14.82
N LYS A 29 27.61 -67.62 14.11
CA LYS A 29 28.64 -66.66 13.60
C LYS A 29 28.15 -65.21 13.76
N SER A 30 29.04 -64.33 14.20
CA SER A 30 28.76 -62.90 14.42
C SER A 30 28.54 -62.13 13.11
N ARG A 31 27.55 -61.24 13.07
CA ARG A 31 27.33 -60.31 11.95
C ARG A 31 26.82 -58.93 12.40
N TRP A 32 27.45 -58.35 13.43
CA TRP A 32 27.44 -56.90 13.69
C TRP A 32 28.27 -56.17 12.63
N CYS A 33 27.78 -56.20 11.38
CA CYS A 33 28.19 -55.38 10.23
C CYS A 33 27.38 -55.83 9.00
N LYS A 34 26.09 -55.52 9.00
CA LYS A 34 25.34 -55.38 7.74
C LYS A 34 25.17 -53.89 7.51
N ARG A 35 25.65 -53.39 6.37
CA ARG A 35 25.41 -52.02 5.93
C ARG A 35 23.89 -51.74 6.03
N PRO A 36 23.46 -50.54 6.46
CA PRO A 36 22.04 -50.21 6.47
C PRO A 36 21.45 -50.50 5.09
N PRO A 37 20.27 -51.15 5.00
CA PRO A 37 19.72 -51.54 3.71
C PRO A 37 19.59 -50.30 2.83
N LEU A 38 19.94 -50.40 1.55
CA LEU A 38 20.08 -49.25 0.64
C LEU A 38 18.85 -48.32 0.67
N ARG A 39 17.65 -48.90 0.85
CA ARG A 39 16.38 -48.18 1.05
C ARG A 39 16.42 -47.21 2.24
N PHE A 40 17.00 -47.60 3.37
CA PHE A 40 17.13 -46.73 4.56
C PHE A 40 18.07 -45.57 4.30
N VAL A 41 19.20 -45.80 3.61
CA VAL A 41 20.15 -44.74 3.23
C VAL A 41 19.51 -43.76 2.24
N LEU A 42 18.76 -44.26 1.26
CA LEU A 42 18.04 -43.43 0.29
C LEU A 42 16.90 -42.63 0.95
N ILE A 43 16.15 -43.22 1.88
CA ILE A 43 15.12 -42.52 2.65
C ILE A 43 15.75 -41.44 3.54
N TRP A 44 16.88 -41.72 4.21
CA TRP A 44 17.58 -40.73 5.02
C TRP A 44 18.18 -39.60 4.17
N ALA A 45 18.77 -39.93 3.02
CA ALA A 45 19.28 -38.94 2.08
C ALA A 45 18.15 -38.06 1.51
N ALA A 46 17.00 -38.65 1.15
CA ALA A 46 15.82 -37.90 0.72
C ALA A 46 15.25 -37.01 1.83
N PHE A 47 15.21 -37.51 3.08
CA PHE A 47 14.75 -36.73 4.24
C PHE A 47 15.67 -35.55 4.55
N VAL A 48 17.00 -35.75 4.53
CA VAL A 48 17.99 -34.66 4.70
C VAL A 48 17.95 -33.68 3.52
N PHE A 49 17.77 -34.16 2.30
CA PHE A 49 17.59 -33.30 1.12
C PHE A 49 16.33 -32.43 1.27
N VAL A 50 15.19 -33.03 1.63
CA VAL A 50 13.93 -32.29 1.88
C VAL A 50 14.11 -31.30 3.04
N LEU A 51 14.73 -31.66 4.15
CA LEU A 51 15.02 -30.72 5.24
C LEU A 51 15.95 -29.58 4.82
N THR A 52 16.96 -29.87 3.99
CA THR A 52 17.90 -28.84 3.49
C THR A 52 17.22 -27.88 2.51
N VAL A 53 16.34 -28.40 1.63
CA VAL A 53 15.51 -27.60 0.73
C VAL A 53 14.52 -26.76 1.53
N LEU A 54 13.79 -27.33 2.49
CA LEU A 54 12.86 -26.60 3.35
C LEU A 54 13.57 -25.53 4.19
N TYR A 55 14.73 -25.85 4.76
CA TYR A 55 15.57 -24.92 5.51
C TYR A 55 16.08 -23.78 4.62
N ARG A 56 16.48 -24.05 3.36
CA ARG A 56 16.88 -22.99 2.41
C ARG A 56 15.69 -22.13 1.95
N VAL A 57 14.55 -22.75 1.63
CA VAL A 57 13.33 -22.03 1.21
C VAL A 57 12.81 -21.11 2.34
N SER A 58 12.94 -21.52 3.61
CA SER A 58 12.66 -20.62 4.74
C SER A 58 13.78 -19.60 4.98
N HIS A 59 15.06 -19.94 4.82
CA HIS A 59 16.15 -18.97 5.04
C HIS A 59 16.27 -17.88 3.97
N ASP A 60 15.96 -18.19 2.71
CA ASP A 60 16.01 -17.22 1.61
C ASP A 60 14.80 -16.28 1.63
N THR A 61 13.67 -16.68 2.23
CA THR A 61 12.54 -15.78 2.52
C THR A 61 12.78 -14.89 3.75
N ILE A 62 13.55 -15.35 4.74
CA ILE A 62 13.90 -14.59 5.97
C ILE A 62 15.01 -13.54 5.72
N ARG A 63 15.63 -13.50 4.53
CA ARG A 63 16.77 -12.62 4.22
C ARG A 63 16.44 -11.21 3.70
N GLN A 64 15.23 -10.71 3.94
CA GLN A 64 14.96 -9.27 3.96
C GLN A 64 14.93 -8.76 5.41
N PRO A 65 16.07 -8.33 5.98
CA PRO A 65 16.05 -7.59 7.24
C PRO A 65 15.45 -6.20 7.01
N LEU A 66 14.20 -6.01 7.44
CA LEU A 66 13.63 -4.70 7.74
C LEU A 66 14.33 -4.12 8.98
N SER A 67 15.61 -3.77 8.85
CA SER A 67 16.38 -3.09 9.90
C SER A 67 17.60 -2.36 9.34
N GLY A 68 17.63 -1.03 9.53
CA GLY A 68 18.85 -0.22 9.47
C GLY A 68 19.34 0.14 8.07
N TYR A 69 19.39 1.45 7.81
CA TYR A 69 19.98 2.09 6.64
C TYR A 69 21.28 1.42 6.17
N LYS A 70 21.29 0.95 4.90
CA LYS A 70 22.51 0.57 4.19
C LYS A 70 22.91 1.71 3.26
N ILE A 71 24.11 2.24 3.47
CA ILE A 71 24.73 3.23 2.58
C ILE A 71 24.98 2.55 1.22
N GLY A 72 24.50 3.15 0.14
CA GLY A 72 24.53 2.57 -1.20
C GLY A 72 25.94 2.50 -1.80
N TRP A 73 26.24 1.44 -2.54
CA TRP A 73 27.55 1.14 -3.13
C TRP A 73 27.98 2.07 -4.31
N GLN A 74 27.26 3.18 -4.54
CA GLN A 74 27.60 4.21 -5.53
C GLN A 74 27.43 5.65 -4.96
N ALA A 75 27.58 5.83 -3.65
CA ALA A 75 27.52 7.15 -3.01
C ALA A 75 28.75 8.02 -3.37
N HIS A 76 28.69 8.73 -4.50
CA HIS A 76 29.53 9.89 -4.76
C HIS A 76 28.89 11.14 -4.13
N ASP A 77 28.78 11.14 -2.81
CA ASP A 77 28.36 12.33 -2.08
C ASP A 77 29.45 13.40 -2.21
N LYS A 78 29.07 14.59 -2.69
CA LYS A 78 29.95 15.75 -2.65
C LYS A 78 30.06 16.23 -1.21
N ILE A 79 31.05 15.70 -0.47
CA ILE A 79 31.43 16.25 0.82
C ILE A 79 31.99 17.66 0.59
N SER A 80 31.16 18.68 0.80
CA SER A 80 31.64 20.07 0.88
C SER A 80 32.40 20.25 2.20
N VAL A 81 33.72 20.06 2.18
CA VAL A 81 34.60 20.34 3.32
C VAL A 81 34.89 21.84 3.42
N ARG A 82 33.84 22.67 3.46
CA ARG A 82 33.89 24.09 3.87
C ARG A 82 32.59 24.47 4.57
N PRO A 83 32.63 24.91 5.85
CA PRO A 83 31.49 25.55 6.48
C PRO A 83 31.39 27.00 5.96
N ASP A 84 30.29 27.35 5.31
CA ASP A 84 30.00 28.76 5.04
C ASP A 84 29.64 29.45 6.35
N GLN A 85 30.58 30.25 6.86
CA GLN A 85 30.38 31.06 8.05
C GLN A 85 29.32 32.14 7.79
N LYS A 86 28.20 32.05 8.50
CA LYS A 86 27.49 33.24 9.03
C LYS A 86 26.50 32.91 10.15
N SER A 87 27.00 32.26 11.21
CA SER A 87 26.46 32.51 12.55
C SER A 87 27.39 33.47 13.28
N THR A 88 26.87 34.63 13.68
CA THR A 88 27.54 35.48 14.67
C THR A 88 26.91 35.18 16.01
N SER A 89 27.72 34.64 16.91
CA SER A 89 27.36 34.21 18.26
C SER A 89 26.84 35.33 19.15
N GLN A 90 25.93 35.01 20.07
CA GLN A 90 26.11 35.38 21.48
C GLN A 90 25.46 34.36 22.43
N THR A 91 25.90 34.40 23.69
CA THR A 91 26.05 33.23 24.56
C THR A 91 25.05 33.17 25.72
N GLN A 92 24.74 31.94 26.14
CA GLN A 92 24.42 31.48 27.51
C GLN A 92 23.75 32.46 28.51
N ASN A 93 22.58 32.04 29.02
CA ASN A 93 22.45 31.59 30.41
C ASN A 93 21.19 30.72 30.54
N GLY A 94 21.18 29.78 31.49
CA GLY A 94 20.13 28.76 31.60
C GLY A 94 19.27 28.91 32.85
N GLU A 95 18.09 28.27 32.82
CA GLU A 95 17.38 27.79 34.00
C GLU A 95 16.47 26.64 33.60
N ALA A 96 16.19 25.72 34.54
CA ALA A 96 15.46 24.49 34.25
C ALA A 96 13.97 24.63 34.56
N SER A 97 13.11 24.25 33.61
CA SER A 97 11.68 23.99 33.87
C SER A 97 11.23 22.71 33.16
N ASN A 98 10.88 21.69 33.95
CA ASN A 98 10.27 20.46 33.45
C ASN A 98 8.87 20.76 32.88
N GLY A 99 8.59 20.33 31.65
CA GLY A 99 7.25 20.47 31.07
C GLY A 99 7.16 20.39 29.55
N ALA A 100 7.63 19.30 28.94
CA ALA A 100 7.34 18.99 27.54
C ALA A 100 7.06 17.49 27.35
N THR A 101 5.85 17.16 26.91
CA THR A 101 5.44 15.81 26.53
C THR A 101 6.02 15.45 25.16
N ALA A 102 6.26 14.15 24.90
CA ALA A 102 6.89 13.66 23.67
C ALA A 102 5.95 13.69 22.44
N GLN A 103 5.37 14.85 22.12
CA GLN A 103 4.31 15.03 21.13
C GLN A 103 4.63 16.05 20.03
N GLU A 104 5.67 16.87 20.17
CA GLU A 104 6.00 18.00 19.26
C GLU A 104 7.11 17.68 18.22
N ALA A 105 7.46 16.41 18.04
CA ALA A 105 8.56 15.99 17.14
C ALA A 105 8.12 15.65 15.69
N TRP A 106 6.92 16.07 15.27
CA TRP A 106 6.29 15.58 14.02
C TRP A 106 5.75 16.67 13.09
N ASP A 107 5.85 17.95 13.45
CA ASP A 107 5.33 19.06 12.65
C ASP A 107 6.45 19.99 12.17
N SER A 108 6.34 20.39 10.90
CA SER A 108 7.19 21.37 10.17
C SER A 108 8.66 21.02 9.89
N GLU A 109 8.89 20.42 8.72
CA GLU A 109 9.94 20.92 7.81
C GLU A 109 9.43 20.83 6.37
N ALA A 110 9.31 21.98 5.70
CA ALA A 110 8.85 22.06 4.31
C ALA A 110 10.02 21.68 3.39
N LEU A 111 9.93 20.52 2.73
CA LEU A 111 11.02 19.99 1.91
C LEU A 111 11.15 20.77 0.58
N ASP A 112 12.10 21.71 0.52
CA ASP A 112 12.46 22.41 -0.70
C ASP A 112 13.14 21.46 -1.72
N ALA A 113 13.09 21.84 -3.00
CA ALA A 113 13.25 20.94 -4.14
C ALA A 113 14.71 20.49 -4.42
N SER A 114 15.19 19.51 -3.65
CA SER A 114 16.42 18.74 -3.97
C SER A 114 16.33 17.24 -3.62
N LEU A 115 15.52 16.49 -4.37
CA LEU A 115 15.36 15.03 -4.20
C LEU A 115 16.53 14.20 -4.76
N ASP A 116 17.66 14.18 -4.05
CA ASP A 116 18.78 13.21 -4.18
C ASP A 116 19.61 13.32 -2.86
N PRO A 117 19.98 12.24 -2.12
CA PRO A 117 20.50 11.01 -2.70
C PRO A 117 20.17 9.65 -2.04
N SER A 118 19.22 9.52 -1.10
CA SER A 118 19.13 8.34 -0.20
C SER A 118 18.47 7.06 -0.75
N PHE A 119 17.89 7.04 -1.96
CA PHE A 119 17.15 5.87 -2.47
C PHE A 119 18.06 4.68 -2.88
N PRO A 120 17.75 3.43 -2.46
CA PRO A 120 18.56 2.25 -2.79
C PRO A 120 18.54 1.95 -4.29
N LEU A 121 19.70 1.62 -4.85
CA LEU A 121 19.85 1.31 -6.28
C LEU A 121 19.71 -0.19 -6.60
N ASP A 122 19.80 -1.05 -5.59
CA ASP A 122 19.85 -2.51 -5.69
C ASP A 122 18.63 -3.22 -5.04
N ALA A 123 17.57 -2.46 -4.73
CA ALA A 123 16.32 -2.97 -4.14
C ALA A 123 15.10 -2.74 -5.04
N TYR A 124 14.18 -3.70 -5.06
CA TYR A 124 12.92 -3.61 -5.79
C TYR A 124 11.85 -2.94 -4.93
N ALA A 125 11.59 -1.65 -5.17
CA ALA A 125 10.60 -0.87 -4.42
C ALA A 125 9.86 0.13 -5.34
N PRO A 126 8.96 -0.34 -6.24
CA PRO A 126 8.36 0.50 -7.29
C PRO A 126 7.50 1.65 -6.79
N LEU A 127 7.08 1.59 -5.53
CA LEU A 127 6.25 2.61 -4.90
C LEU A 127 7.10 3.74 -4.29
N LEU A 128 8.39 3.51 -4.00
CA LEU A 128 9.31 4.58 -3.65
C LEU A 128 9.66 5.41 -4.89
N PRO A 129 9.66 6.75 -4.82
CA PRO A 129 9.91 7.63 -5.97
C PRO A 129 11.40 7.78 -6.25
N ASN A 130 12.09 6.71 -6.66
CA ASN A 130 13.52 6.74 -6.96
C ASN A 130 13.81 7.41 -8.33
N PRO A 131 14.62 8.50 -8.38
CA PRO A 131 14.93 9.24 -9.62
C PRO A 131 15.98 8.58 -10.52
N ALA A 132 16.69 7.55 -10.04
CA ALA A 132 17.77 6.94 -10.82
C ALA A 132 17.21 6.18 -12.04
N PRO A 133 17.65 6.50 -13.28
CA PRO A 133 17.15 5.87 -14.49
C PRO A 133 17.60 4.42 -14.60
N ILE A 134 16.76 3.61 -15.24
CA ILE A 134 17.10 2.24 -15.65
C ILE A 134 18.11 2.30 -16.81
N THR A 135 19.14 1.46 -16.72
CA THR A 135 20.29 1.43 -17.64
C THR A 135 20.33 0.17 -18.51
N ASP A 136 19.67 -0.89 -18.06
CA ASP A 136 19.62 -2.20 -18.73
C ASP A 136 18.43 -3.04 -18.24
N ILE A 137 17.94 -3.96 -19.08
CA ILE A 137 16.84 -4.89 -18.78
C ILE A 137 17.17 -6.27 -19.35
N THR A 138 16.96 -7.32 -18.56
CA THR A 138 16.98 -8.71 -19.04
C THR A 138 15.82 -9.53 -18.46
N VAL A 139 15.59 -10.71 -19.02
CA VAL A 139 14.63 -11.70 -18.56
C VAL A 139 15.40 -12.96 -18.25
N GLU A 140 15.27 -13.48 -17.03
CA GLU A 140 15.94 -14.72 -16.65
C GLU A 140 14.99 -15.74 -16.02
N SER A 141 15.43 -17.00 -16.13
CA SER A 141 14.74 -18.18 -15.62
C SER A 141 15.39 -18.60 -14.31
N CYS A 142 14.60 -18.77 -13.26
CA CYS A 142 15.05 -19.28 -11.97
C CYS A 142 14.40 -20.63 -11.70
N SER A 143 15.21 -21.68 -11.58
CA SER A 143 14.77 -23.03 -11.27
C SER A 143 15.11 -23.38 -9.82
N LEU A 144 14.22 -24.10 -9.14
CA LEU A 144 14.43 -24.60 -7.78
C LEU A 144 15.65 -25.53 -7.65
N LEU A 145 16.15 -26.07 -8.79
CA LEU A 145 17.30 -26.97 -8.87
C LEU A 145 18.65 -26.24 -9.06
N SER A 146 18.66 -24.92 -9.27
CA SER A 146 19.91 -24.15 -9.39
C SER A 146 20.52 -23.87 -8.02
N LEU A 147 21.77 -24.30 -7.81
CA LEU A 147 22.52 -24.14 -6.55
C LEU A 147 23.07 -22.73 -6.31
N GLY A 148 22.58 -21.71 -7.04
CA GLY A 148 23.07 -20.33 -6.99
C GLY A 148 21.95 -19.30 -6.91
N PRO A 149 22.28 -18.01 -6.63
CA PRO A 149 21.27 -16.95 -6.54
C PRO A 149 20.52 -16.76 -7.86
N CYS A 150 19.21 -16.48 -7.76
CA CYS A 150 18.33 -16.11 -8.88
C CYS A 150 18.64 -14.69 -9.37
N LEU A 151 19.82 -14.51 -9.98
CA LEU A 151 20.31 -13.26 -10.57
C LEU A 151 21.05 -13.59 -11.88
N PRO A 152 20.93 -12.76 -12.94
CA PRO A 152 21.75 -12.89 -14.13
C PRO A 152 23.23 -12.65 -13.80
N ARG A 153 24.14 -13.25 -14.57
CA ARG A 153 25.58 -13.04 -14.41
C ARG A 153 25.95 -11.56 -14.66
N SER A 154 26.99 -11.09 -13.99
CA SER A 154 27.57 -9.76 -14.19
C SER A 154 29.05 -9.75 -13.79
N SER A 155 29.87 -8.97 -14.49
CA SER A 155 31.22 -8.62 -14.04
C SER A 155 31.17 -7.41 -13.11
N GLN A 156 32.21 -7.22 -12.28
CA GLN A 156 32.33 -6.06 -11.39
C GLN A 156 32.34 -4.74 -12.18
N LEU A 157 32.98 -4.71 -13.37
CA LEU A 157 32.98 -3.54 -14.25
C LEU A 157 31.57 -3.22 -14.77
N LYS A 158 30.80 -4.23 -15.19
CA LYS A 158 29.39 -4.04 -15.60
C LYS A 158 28.51 -3.59 -14.43
N GLU A 159 28.74 -4.08 -13.21
CA GLU A 159 28.04 -3.56 -12.00
C GLU A 159 28.43 -2.11 -11.67
N ALA A 160 29.70 -1.74 -11.80
CA ALA A 160 30.17 -0.37 -11.56
C ALA A 160 29.68 0.63 -12.63
N ASN A 161 29.56 0.21 -13.88
CA ASN A 161 29.10 1.05 -14.98
C ASN A 161 27.56 1.16 -15.02
N LEU A 162 26.85 0.02 -15.03
CA LEU A 162 25.40 -0.02 -15.26
C LEU A 162 24.58 -0.11 -13.96
N GLY A 163 25.19 -0.53 -12.85
CA GLY A 163 24.50 -0.90 -11.61
C GLY A 163 24.31 -2.40 -11.47
N ARG A 164 23.87 -2.85 -10.29
CA ARG A 164 23.53 -4.24 -10.00
C ARG A 164 22.19 -4.65 -10.61
N TRP A 165 22.00 -5.95 -10.81
CA TRP A 165 20.70 -6.50 -11.18
C TRP A 165 19.71 -6.44 -10.01
N VAL A 166 18.58 -5.78 -10.23
CA VAL A 166 17.40 -5.79 -9.36
C VAL A 166 16.37 -6.74 -9.98
N ARG A 167 15.87 -7.69 -9.19
CA ARG A 167 14.78 -8.60 -9.58
C ARG A 167 13.44 -7.90 -9.36
N VAL A 168 12.60 -7.80 -10.38
CA VAL A 168 11.17 -7.54 -10.22
C VAL A 168 10.58 -8.75 -9.50
N ASP A 169 10.21 -8.62 -8.23
CA ASP A 169 9.86 -9.77 -7.37
C ASP A 169 8.43 -10.30 -7.58
N ARG A 170 8.06 -10.45 -8.86
CA ARG A 170 6.73 -10.76 -9.37
C ARG A 170 6.92 -11.70 -10.58
N PRO A 171 6.51 -12.98 -10.52
CA PRO A 171 6.79 -13.94 -11.58
C PRO A 171 5.94 -13.68 -12.83
N LEU A 172 6.51 -13.88 -14.02
CA LEU A 172 5.81 -13.77 -15.30
C LEU A 172 4.84 -14.94 -15.56
N GLY A 173 5.02 -16.05 -14.85
CA GLY A 173 4.13 -17.21 -14.92
C GLY A 173 2.87 -17.02 -14.06
N ALA A 174 1.78 -16.57 -14.69
CA ALA A 174 0.45 -16.53 -14.08
C ALA A 174 -0.11 -17.92 -13.69
N ASP A 175 0.50 -18.99 -14.20
CA ASP A 175 0.33 -20.38 -13.79
C ASP A 175 0.89 -20.66 -12.38
N THR A 176 2.01 -20.03 -12.00
CA THR A 176 2.67 -20.26 -10.70
C THR A 176 2.13 -19.42 -9.55
N ALA A 177 1.61 -18.23 -9.82
CA ALA A 177 1.09 -17.35 -8.78
C ALA A 177 -0.28 -17.81 -8.23
N ALA A 178 -1.02 -18.61 -9.00
CA ALA A 178 -2.33 -19.15 -8.64
C ALA A 178 -2.32 -20.22 -7.52
N GLN A 179 -1.16 -20.63 -6.99
CA GLN A 179 -1.06 -21.76 -6.05
C GLN A 179 -0.90 -21.39 -4.56
N LYS A 180 -0.57 -20.16 -4.18
CA LYS A 180 -0.55 -19.77 -2.75
C LYS A 180 -1.95 -19.59 -2.13
N GLY A 181 -2.96 -19.34 -2.97
CA GLY A 181 -4.34 -19.06 -2.54
C GLY A 181 -5.25 -20.28 -2.33
N ARG A 182 -4.83 -21.50 -2.71
CA ARG A 182 -5.63 -22.72 -2.49
C ARG A 182 -5.05 -23.54 -1.36
N GLY A 183 -5.82 -23.70 -0.27
CA GLY A 183 -5.52 -24.66 0.80
C GLY A 183 -5.29 -26.08 0.26
N ALA A 184 -4.57 -26.92 1.02
CA ALA A 184 -3.77 -28.07 0.55
C ALA A 184 -4.47 -29.19 -0.27
N LEU A 185 -5.79 -29.10 -0.47
CA LEU A 185 -6.63 -30.05 -1.19
C LEU A 185 -7.06 -29.59 -2.60
N GLY A 186 -6.78 -28.33 -3.00
CA GLY A 186 -7.31 -27.73 -4.25
C GLY A 186 -6.41 -27.73 -5.49
N GLY A 187 -5.19 -28.27 -5.39
CA GLY A 187 -4.24 -28.41 -6.50
C GLY A 187 -4.19 -29.85 -7.01
N GLY A 188 -4.31 -30.04 -8.33
CA GLY A 188 -4.32 -31.36 -8.95
C GLY A 188 -2.98 -32.08 -8.86
N VAL A 189 -2.95 -33.37 -9.20
CA VAL A 189 -1.69 -34.15 -9.20
C VAL A 189 -0.64 -33.52 -10.15
N PHE A 190 -1.07 -32.91 -11.25
CA PHE A 190 -0.20 -32.20 -12.20
C PHE A 190 0.45 -30.93 -11.60
N ASP A 191 -0.29 -30.14 -10.82
CA ASP A 191 0.22 -28.94 -10.14
C ASP A 191 1.42 -29.28 -9.24
N LYS A 192 1.28 -30.36 -8.46
CA LYS A 192 2.28 -30.84 -7.51
C LYS A 192 3.49 -31.51 -8.17
N LEU A 193 3.39 -31.91 -9.44
CA LEU A 193 4.47 -32.59 -10.17
C LEU A 193 5.29 -31.66 -11.07
N PHE A 194 4.69 -30.57 -11.57
CA PHE A 194 5.33 -29.68 -12.56
C PHE A 194 5.35 -28.18 -12.20
N GLY A 195 4.56 -27.73 -11.24
CA GLY A 195 4.30 -26.29 -10.99
C GLY A 195 5.44 -25.44 -10.41
N ASN A 196 6.65 -25.99 -10.22
CA ASN A 196 7.78 -25.30 -9.58
C ASN A 196 9.15 -25.54 -10.26
N ILE A 197 9.19 -26.03 -11.50
CA ILE A 197 10.47 -26.40 -12.15
C ILE A 197 11.23 -25.16 -12.68
N GLU A 198 10.54 -24.13 -13.18
CA GLU A 198 11.15 -22.88 -13.69
C GLU A 198 10.17 -21.69 -13.57
N SER A 199 10.57 -20.63 -12.85
CA SER A 199 9.86 -19.34 -12.80
C SER A 199 10.66 -18.27 -13.55
N ARG A 200 10.00 -17.45 -14.38
CA ARG A 200 10.64 -16.34 -15.10
C ARG A 200 10.39 -14.99 -14.45
N TYR A 201 11.43 -14.15 -14.41
CA TYR A 201 11.40 -12.81 -13.81
C TYR A 201 12.05 -11.78 -14.75
N ILE A 202 11.59 -10.53 -14.65
CA ILE A 202 12.27 -9.38 -15.24
C ILE A 202 13.34 -8.90 -14.26
N PHE A 203 14.52 -8.58 -14.80
CA PHE A 203 15.60 -7.95 -14.07
C PHE A 203 15.96 -6.63 -14.73
N TYR A 204 16.24 -5.60 -13.95
CA TYR A 204 16.71 -4.32 -14.45
C TYR A 204 17.97 -3.88 -13.72
N ARG A 205 18.73 -2.95 -14.30
CA ARG A 205 19.82 -2.23 -13.63
C ARG A 205 19.50 -0.75 -13.57
N ARG A 206 20.08 -0.04 -12.62
CA ARG A 206 19.99 1.43 -12.53
C ARG A 206 21.29 2.04 -12.06
N SER A 207 21.62 3.22 -12.56
CA SER A 207 22.76 4.01 -12.11
C SER A 207 22.46 5.50 -12.23
N ARG A 208 23.03 6.30 -11.32
CA ARG A 208 23.00 7.77 -11.38
C ARG A 208 24.17 8.35 -12.19
N ARG A 209 25.11 7.52 -12.65
CA ARG A 209 26.35 7.96 -13.30
C ARG A 209 26.07 8.70 -14.62
N ALA A 210 26.65 9.89 -14.76
CA ALA A 210 26.62 10.65 -16.00
C ALA A 210 27.35 9.92 -17.13
N GLY A 211 26.84 10.02 -18.37
CA GLY A 211 27.41 9.37 -19.55
C GLY A 211 27.00 7.91 -19.77
N VAL A 212 26.35 7.25 -18.80
CA VAL A 212 25.81 5.89 -18.97
C VAL A 212 24.52 5.92 -19.79
N ARG A 213 24.30 4.86 -20.60
CA ARG A 213 23.07 4.65 -21.37
C ARG A 213 21.84 4.59 -20.47
N LYS A 214 20.72 5.15 -20.93
CA LYS A 214 19.45 5.18 -20.20
C LYS A 214 18.34 4.56 -21.04
N VAL A 215 17.54 3.69 -20.45
CA VAL A 215 16.36 3.12 -21.09
C VAL A 215 15.28 4.20 -21.18
N VAL A 216 14.81 4.48 -22.40
CA VAL A 216 13.78 5.50 -22.69
C VAL A 216 12.53 4.92 -23.34
N ASP A 217 12.51 3.67 -23.78
CA ASP A 217 11.26 3.03 -24.21
C ASP A 217 11.31 1.53 -23.92
N VAL A 218 10.15 0.92 -23.70
CA VAL A 218 10.01 -0.53 -23.53
C VAL A 218 8.74 -0.99 -24.25
N LYS A 219 8.86 -2.00 -25.09
CA LYS A 219 7.76 -2.58 -25.88
C LYS A 219 7.72 -4.08 -25.74
N ILE A 220 6.50 -4.61 -25.65
CA ILE A 220 6.22 -6.03 -25.68
C ILE A 220 5.89 -6.39 -27.13
N VAL A 221 6.68 -7.27 -27.76
CA VAL A 221 6.56 -7.58 -29.20
C VAL A 221 6.46 -9.09 -29.40
N LYS A 222 5.43 -9.52 -30.13
CA LYS A 222 5.20 -10.92 -30.50
C LYS A 222 6.11 -11.33 -31.65
N ALA A 223 6.49 -12.60 -31.74
CA ALA A 223 7.44 -13.09 -32.76
C ALA A 223 6.93 -12.99 -34.21
N ASN A 224 5.64 -12.78 -34.43
CA ASN A 224 5.01 -12.51 -35.73
C ASN A 224 4.92 -11.00 -36.07
N GLN A 225 5.33 -10.11 -35.15
CA GLN A 225 5.35 -8.67 -35.35
C GLN A 225 6.76 -8.19 -35.72
N PRO A 226 6.89 -7.13 -36.55
CA PRO A 226 8.19 -6.56 -36.87
C PRO A 226 8.87 -5.98 -35.62
N ALA A 227 10.21 -5.97 -35.63
CA ALA A 227 11.00 -5.33 -34.59
C ALA A 227 10.66 -3.82 -34.49
N PRO A 228 10.67 -3.21 -33.29
CA PRO A 228 10.32 -1.80 -33.09
C PRO A 228 11.38 -0.82 -33.62
N GLY A 229 12.57 -1.31 -33.95
CA GLY A 229 13.67 -0.55 -34.53
C GLY A 229 14.96 -1.38 -34.58
N THR A 230 16.06 -0.78 -35.03
CA THR A 230 17.38 -1.44 -35.16
C THR A 230 18.29 -1.18 -33.97
N ARG A 231 19.37 -1.98 -33.83
CA ARG A 231 20.41 -1.77 -32.80
C ARG A 231 21.09 -0.40 -32.94
N GLU A 232 21.24 0.10 -34.16
CA GLU A 232 21.78 1.45 -34.44
C GLU A 232 20.86 2.57 -33.91
N GLN A 233 19.55 2.33 -33.88
CA GLN A 233 18.56 3.21 -33.26
C GLN A 233 18.47 3.01 -31.72
N GLY A 234 19.38 2.23 -31.14
CA GLY A 234 19.44 1.94 -29.71
C GLY A 234 18.43 0.89 -29.22
N TRP A 235 17.79 0.13 -30.13
CA TRP A 235 16.85 -0.94 -29.74
C TRP A 235 17.55 -2.26 -29.42
N HIS A 236 17.25 -2.80 -28.25
CA HIS A 236 17.74 -4.07 -27.74
C HIS A 236 16.59 -5.05 -27.54
N LYS A 237 16.87 -6.34 -27.75
CA LYS A 237 15.94 -7.46 -27.53
C LYS A 237 16.47 -8.32 -26.39
N THR A 238 15.63 -8.71 -25.43
CA THR A 238 16.07 -9.61 -24.35
C THR A 238 16.46 -11.00 -24.88
N LYS A 239 17.54 -11.57 -24.34
CA LYS A 239 18.07 -12.90 -24.74
C LYS A 239 17.00 -14.00 -24.64
N LYS A 240 16.16 -13.95 -23.59
CA LYS A 240 15.03 -14.86 -23.37
C LYS A 240 13.70 -14.20 -23.71
N ASP A 241 12.74 -15.04 -24.08
CA ASP A 241 11.33 -14.68 -24.26
C ASP A 241 10.60 -14.57 -22.90
N LEU A 242 9.48 -13.85 -22.87
CA LEU A 242 8.65 -13.64 -21.68
C LEU A 242 7.62 -14.76 -21.43
N GLY A 243 7.38 -15.63 -22.41
CA GLY A 243 6.39 -16.70 -22.30
C GLY A 243 6.85 -17.81 -21.34
N THR A 244 5.91 -18.57 -20.77
CA THR A 244 6.30 -19.70 -19.91
C THR A 244 6.77 -20.90 -20.76
N PRO A 245 7.78 -21.66 -20.32
CA PRO A 245 8.20 -22.89 -21.00
C PRO A 245 7.04 -23.89 -21.17
N PHE A 246 6.12 -23.90 -20.20
CA PHE A 246 4.93 -24.75 -20.18
C PHE A 246 4.03 -24.55 -21.42
N PHE A 247 3.73 -23.31 -21.81
CA PHE A 247 2.91 -23.08 -23.01
C PHE A 247 3.64 -23.41 -24.31
N ARG A 248 4.98 -23.35 -24.33
CA ARG A 248 5.79 -23.82 -25.46
C ARG A 248 5.72 -25.35 -25.57
N MET A 249 5.78 -26.07 -24.44
CA MET A 249 5.60 -27.53 -24.40
C MET A 249 4.20 -27.97 -24.84
N LEU A 250 3.15 -27.20 -24.50
CA LEU A 250 1.78 -27.45 -24.95
C LEU A 250 1.46 -26.94 -26.38
N GLY A 251 2.43 -26.36 -27.11
CA GLY A 251 2.20 -25.81 -28.45
C GLY A 251 1.22 -24.63 -28.53
N THR A 252 0.82 -24.04 -27.40
CA THR A 252 -0.20 -22.98 -27.28
C THR A 252 0.35 -21.66 -26.75
N GLY A 253 1.67 -21.50 -26.77
CA GLY A 253 2.41 -20.30 -26.37
C GLY A 253 2.97 -19.55 -27.57
N GLU A 254 2.45 -18.34 -27.81
CA GLU A 254 3.06 -17.38 -28.72
C GLU A 254 4.38 -16.87 -28.10
N GLN A 255 5.46 -16.79 -28.88
CA GLN A 255 6.72 -16.22 -28.38
C GLN A 255 6.60 -14.70 -28.29
N VAL A 256 6.74 -14.18 -27.08
CA VAL A 256 6.67 -12.74 -26.78
C VAL A 256 8.03 -12.30 -26.22
N HIS A 257 8.60 -11.22 -26.74
CA HIS A 257 9.90 -10.70 -26.28
C HIS A 257 9.78 -9.27 -25.76
N LEU A 258 10.59 -8.95 -24.75
CA LEU A 258 10.78 -7.58 -24.30
C LEU A 258 11.82 -6.91 -25.20
N TRP A 259 11.44 -5.76 -25.75
CA TRP A 259 12.34 -4.85 -26.44
C TRP A 259 12.47 -3.56 -25.64
N PHE A 260 13.65 -2.98 -25.59
CA PHE A 260 13.87 -1.71 -24.92
C PHE A 260 14.82 -0.82 -25.72
N GLN A 261 14.58 0.50 -25.68
CA GLN A 261 15.41 1.48 -26.36
C GLN A 261 16.31 2.20 -25.36
N THR A 262 17.61 2.26 -25.64
CA THR A 262 18.58 3.04 -24.86
C THR A 262 19.08 4.26 -25.62
N VAL A 263 19.28 5.37 -24.92
CA VAL A 263 19.97 6.57 -25.44
C VAL A 263 21.10 7.01 -24.50
N GLY A 264 22.13 7.66 -25.06
CA GLY A 264 23.38 7.92 -24.35
C GLY A 264 24.26 6.66 -24.20
N GLY A 265 25.40 6.79 -23.52
CA GLY A 265 26.46 5.75 -23.49
C GLY A 265 27.62 6.08 -24.42
N HIS A 266 28.73 5.35 -24.28
CA HIS A 266 29.82 5.35 -25.26
C HIS A 266 29.75 4.06 -26.10
N LYS A 267 30.19 4.11 -27.37
CA LYS A 267 30.31 2.92 -28.22
C LYS A 267 31.41 2.01 -27.65
N GLY A 268 31.01 1.02 -26.85
CA GLY A 268 31.90 0.07 -26.17
C GLY A 268 31.23 -0.71 -25.03
N ASP A 269 30.16 -0.17 -24.42
CA ASP A 269 29.44 -0.81 -23.29
C ASP A 269 28.68 -2.12 -23.68
N ASP A 270 28.77 -2.55 -24.93
CA ASP A 270 27.89 -3.51 -25.61
C ASP A 270 28.60 -4.81 -26.05
N GLU A 271 29.94 -4.90 -25.95
CA GLU A 271 30.77 -5.91 -26.65
C GLU A 271 31.71 -6.73 -25.74
N GLU A 272 31.30 -7.04 -24.51
CA GLU A 272 31.84 -8.22 -23.79
C GLU A 272 30.78 -9.32 -23.74
N ASP A 273 30.90 -10.30 -24.63
CA ASP A 273 30.05 -11.50 -24.69
C ASP A 273 30.44 -12.56 -23.65
N ASP A 274 29.49 -13.40 -23.23
CA ASP A 274 29.63 -14.37 -22.13
C ASP A 274 30.40 -15.66 -22.55
N SER A 275 31.54 -15.51 -23.24
CA SER A 275 32.40 -16.64 -23.65
C SER A 275 33.49 -16.98 -22.61
N PRO A 276 33.89 -18.25 -22.44
CA PRO A 276 34.99 -18.62 -21.56
C PRO A 276 36.32 -18.08 -22.10
N MET A 277 37.15 -17.52 -21.22
CA MET A 277 38.45 -16.92 -21.61
C MET A 277 39.37 -17.93 -22.31
N ALA A 278 39.84 -17.55 -23.49
CA ALA A 278 41.04 -18.09 -24.12
C ALA A 278 42.21 -17.09 -23.96
N SER A 279 43.43 -17.63 -23.98
CA SER A 279 44.69 -16.97 -23.59
C SER A 279 45.06 -15.71 -24.41
N PRO A 280 45.87 -14.79 -23.84
CA PRO A 280 46.11 -13.47 -24.43
C PRO A 280 47.03 -13.50 -25.67
N GLY A 281 46.63 -12.79 -26.72
CA GLY A 281 47.41 -12.62 -27.95
C GLY A 281 47.31 -11.20 -28.53
N GLN A 282 48.44 -10.48 -28.47
CA GLN A 282 48.85 -9.33 -29.30
C GLN A 282 47.81 -8.24 -29.67
N HIS A 283 47.95 -7.08 -29.03
CA HIS A 283 47.38 -5.82 -29.52
C HIS A 283 48.07 -5.39 -30.84
N HIS A 284 47.27 -5.13 -31.88
CA HIS A 284 47.66 -4.27 -33.00
C HIS A 284 46.96 -2.91 -32.90
N ASN A 285 47.74 -1.84 -32.82
CA ASN A 285 47.23 -0.47 -32.82
C ASN A 285 46.67 -0.09 -34.21
N ARG A 286 45.51 0.57 -34.22
CA ARG A 286 45.07 1.45 -35.32
C ARG A 286 45.46 2.89 -34.98
N PRO A 287 45.86 3.73 -35.94
CA PRO A 287 45.69 5.17 -35.83
C PRO A 287 44.25 5.52 -36.25
N GLY A 288 43.51 6.19 -35.35
CA GLY A 288 42.23 6.82 -35.65
C GLY A 288 42.26 8.22 -35.08
N HIS A 289 41.97 9.23 -35.91
CA HIS A 289 42.07 10.65 -35.56
C HIS A 289 41.29 10.98 -34.27
N THR A 290 41.94 11.73 -33.38
CA THR A 290 41.35 12.18 -32.12
C THR A 290 40.88 13.63 -32.20
N ILE A 291 39.94 14.01 -31.33
CA ILE A 291 39.36 15.36 -31.27
C ILE A 291 40.45 16.44 -31.08
N ASP A 292 41.57 16.09 -30.43
CA ASP A 292 42.72 16.98 -30.24
C ASP A 292 43.42 17.38 -31.56
N ASP A 293 43.34 16.56 -32.62
CA ASP A 293 43.89 16.91 -33.94
C ASP A 293 43.06 18.03 -34.59
N MET A 294 41.73 17.98 -34.43
CA MET A 294 40.81 19.01 -34.96
C MET A 294 40.94 20.34 -34.22
N PHE A 295 41.22 20.33 -32.92
CA PHE A 295 41.50 21.56 -32.17
C PHE A 295 42.83 22.21 -32.59
N LYS A 296 43.79 21.41 -33.06
CA LYS A 296 45.07 21.89 -33.57
C LYS A 296 44.93 22.63 -34.91
N GLU A 297 44.15 22.08 -35.84
CA GLU A 297 43.84 22.73 -37.13
C GLU A 297 43.19 24.11 -36.96
N ILE A 298 42.26 24.24 -36.01
CA ILE A 298 41.55 25.50 -35.72
C ILE A 298 42.47 26.53 -35.05
N ASP A 299 43.37 26.11 -34.16
CA ASP A 299 44.31 27.00 -33.47
C ASP A 299 45.41 27.52 -34.42
N ASP A 300 45.80 26.72 -35.42
CA ASP A 300 46.78 27.13 -36.44
C ASP A 300 46.18 28.04 -37.54
N GLU A 301 44.91 27.87 -37.95
CA GLU A 301 44.20 28.88 -38.75
C GLU A 301 44.08 30.23 -38.02
N PHE A 302 43.77 30.21 -36.71
CA PHE A 302 43.58 31.43 -35.93
C PHE A 302 44.88 32.24 -35.76
N LYS A 303 46.03 31.56 -35.63
CA LYS A 303 47.35 32.20 -35.60
C LYS A 303 47.69 32.85 -36.95
N HIS A 304 47.29 32.26 -38.07
CA HIS A 304 47.60 32.81 -39.39
C HIS A 304 46.86 34.13 -39.69
N MET A 305 45.68 34.37 -39.08
CA MET A 305 44.96 35.64 -39.24
C MET A 305 45.57 36.84 -38.48
N ILE A 306 46.48 36.61 -37.51
CA ILE A 306 47.04 37.67 -36.66
C ILE A 306 48.43 38.15 -37.15
N ALA A 307 49.03 37.45 -38.13
CA ALA A 307 50.28 37.86 -38.78
C ALA A 307 50.05 38.95 -39.85
N GLY A 308 49.52 40.11 -39.44
CA GLY A 308 49.19 41.24 -40.33
C GLY A 308 49.28 42.59 -39.63
N ASP A 309 50.34 43.32 -39.98
CA ASP A 309 50.82 44.62 -39.48
C ASP A 309 49.78 45.68 -39.01
N GLY A 310 50.13 46.48 -37.99
CA GLY A 310 49.38 47.69 -37.59
C GLY A 310 48.99 47.80 -36.10
N LYS A 311 49.70 48.65 -35.35
CA LYS A 311 49.46 48.90 -33.92
C LYS A 311 48.10 49.54 -33.62
N GLY A 312 47.43 49.07 -32.55
CA GLY A 312 46.42 49.86 -31.82
C GLY A 312 44.95 49.45 -32.03
N LYS A 313 44.57 48.20 -31.69
CA LYS A 313 43.15 47.76 -31.69
C LYS A 313 42.81 46.59 -30.72
N THR A 314 43.50 46.50 -29.59
CA THR A 314 43.46 45.28 -28.74
C THR A 314 42.16 45.10 -27.94
N GLU A 315 41.55 46.16 -27.39
CA GLU A 315 40.30 46.01 -26.59
C GLU A 315 39.04 45.76 -27.44
N VAL A 316 38.95 46.37 -28.62
CA VAL A 316 37.74 46.28 -29.47
C VAL A 316 37.59 44.88 -30.09
N ILE A 317 38.70 44.20 -30.38
CA ILE A 317 38.67 42.86 -30.99
C ILE A 317 38.24 41.80 -29.96
N GLU A 318 38.61 41.93 -28.69
CA GLU A 318 38.22 40.97 -27.65
C GLU A 318 36.72 40.99 -27.34
N ILE A 319 36.10 42.19 -27.37
CA ILE A 319 34.65 42.36 -27.18
C ILE A 319 33.89 41.78 -28.39
N ILE A 320 34.28 42.13 -29.62
CA ILE A 320 33.65 41.61 -30.84
C ILE A 320 33.83 40.08 -30.95
N GLY A 321 34.98 39.54 -30.53
CA GLY A 321 35.22 38.09 -30.44
C GLY A 321 34.27 37.39 -29.46
N ARG A 322 34.06 37.97 -28.27
CA ARG A 322 33.10 37.45 -27.28
C ARG A 322 31.65 37.53 -27.75
N GLU A 323 31.25 38.59 -28.47
CA GLU A 323 29.89 38.69 -29.01
C GLU A 323 29.66 37.76 -30.19
N LYS A 324 30.59 37.67 -31.15
CA LYS A 324 30.50 36.68 -32.24
C LYS A 324 30.53 35.23 -31.73
N SER A 325 31.30 34.93 -30.68
CA SER A 325 31.27 33.61 -30.04
C SER A 325 29.91 33.31 -29.41
N LYS A 326 29.26 34.30 -28.78
CA LYS A 326 27.89 34.17 -28.24
C LYS A 326 26.83 34.07 -29.33
N GLU A 327 26.96 34.78 -30.45
CA GLU A 327 26.07 34.64 -31.61
C GLU A 327 26.25 33.29 -32.31
N LEU A 328 27.49 32.85 -32.58
CA LEU A 328 27.75 31.53 -33.14
C LEU A 328 27.24 30.41 -32.20
N GLY A 329 27.38 30.58 -30.88
CA GLY A 329 26.77 29.69 -29.88
C GLY A 329 25.24 29.71 -29.83
N LYS A 330 24.59 30.83 -30.23
CA LYS A 330 23.13 30.90 -30.45
C LYS A 330 22.73 30.24 -31.77
N VAL A 331 23.39 30.57 -32.87
CA VAL A 331 23.10 30.04 -34.21
C VAL A 331 23.35 28.53 -34.28
N ALA A 332 24.37 28.01 -33.60
CA ALA A 332 24.59 26.57 -33.44
C ALA A 332 23.48 25.88 -32.60
N ARG A 333 22.86 26.61 -31.66
CA ARG A 333 21.68 26.15 -30.91
C ARG A 333 20.35 26.27 -31.68
N GLU A 334 20.28 27.13 -32.71
CA GLU A 334 19.08 27.34 -33.52
C GLU A 334 19.09 26.56 -34.86
N LYS A 335 20.26 26.22 -35.42
CA LYS A 335 20.37 25.50 -36.71
C LYS A 335 20.53 23.98 -36.60
N LEU A 336 20.66 23.42 -35.39
CA LEU A 336 20.42 22.00 -35.19
C LEU A 336 18.89 21.76 -35.13
N PRO A 337 18.28 20.98 -36.05
CA PRO A 337 16.86 20.70 -35.98
C PRO A 337 16.56 19.98 -34.67
N ARG A 338 15.63 20.52 -33.87
CA ARG A 338 15.09 19.88 -32.67
C ARG A 338 14.19 18.69 -33.02
N GLN A 339 14.73 17.70 -33.72
CA GLN A 339 14.19 16.35 -33.79
C GLN A 339 14.76 15.50 -32.65
N SER A 340 14.47 15.93 -31.42
CA SER A 340 14.40 15.02 -30.29
C SER A 340 13.22 15.41 -29.41
N THR A 341 12.12 14.68 -29.57
CA THR A 341 11.24 14.38 -28.46
C THR A 341 12.03 13.48 -27.50
N GLN A 342 12.94 14.09 -26.72
CA GLN A 342 13.80 13.38 -25.80
C GLN A 342 12.94 12.80 -24.68
N GLN A 343 12.47 11.57 -24.89
CA GLN A 343 11.62 10.85 -23.95
C GLN A 343 12.33 10.73 -22.61
N ASP A 344 11.65 11.08 -21.52
CA ASP A 344 12.19 10.92 -20.17
C ASP A 344 12.55 9.45 -19.93
N ALA A 345 13.73 9.21 -19.34
CA ALA A 345 14.18 7.86 -19.01
C ALA A 345 13.18 7.14 -18.10
N ILE A 346 13.04 5.83 -18.29
CA ILE A 346 12.24 4.99 -17.39
C ILE A 346 13.03 4.81 -16.09
N THR A 347 12.38 5.04 -14.95
CA THR A 347 12.98 4.91 -13.61
C THR A 347 12.50 3.67 -12.86
N GLU A 348 11.27 3.19 -13.11
CA GLU A 348 10.71 1.98 -12.47
C GLU A 348 9.97 1.09 -13.47
N ILE A 349 9.95 -0.21 -13.16
CA ILE A 349 9.21 -1.26 -13.88
C ILE A 349 8.41 -2.09 -12.86
N ASP A 350 7.16 -2.39 -13.19
CA ASP A 350 6.28 -3.25 -12.40
C ASP A 350 5.42 -4.17 -13.30
N LEU A 351 4.78 -5.17 -12.70
CA LEU A 351 3.82 -6.06 -13.37
C LEU A 351 2.42 -5.86 -12.79
N VAL A 352 1.42 -5.78 -13.66
CA VAL A 352 0.00 -5.75 -13.27
C VAL A 352 -0.63 -7.09 -13.66
N TYR A 353 -1.32 -7.71 -12.70
CA TYR A 353 -2.01 -8.97 -12.86
C TYR A 353 -3.53 -8.76 -13.01
N GLY A 354 -4.14 -9.49 -13.93
CA GLY A 354 -5.57 -9.36 -14.23
C GLY A 354 -5.90 -8.22 -15.18
N GLN A 355 -7.15 -7.77 -15.12
CA GLN A 355 -7.66 -6.57 -15.81
C GLN A 355 -7.65 -5.35 -14.89
N ASN A 356 -6.65 -5.27 -14.01
CA ASN A 356 -6.52 -4.22 -13.01
C ASN A 356 -5.80 -2.98 -13.54
N GLU A 357 -5.92 -1.88 -12.79
CA GLU A 357 -5.21 -0.64 -13.04
C GLU A 357 -3.73 -0.72 -12.62
N ALA A 358 -2.89 0.12 -13.22
CA ALA A 358 -1.55 0.37 -12.72
C ALA A 358 -1.57 1.47 -11.64
N PHE A 359 -0.64 1.42 -10.68
CA PHE A 359 -0.50 2.49 -9.68
C PHE A 359 -0.29 3.87 -10.30
N PRO A 360 -0.69 4.96 -9.64
CA PRO A 360 -0.49 6.33 -10.13
C PRO A 360 0.95 6.61 -10.61
N GLY A 361 1.06 7.21 -11.79
CA GLY A 361 2.34 7.46 -12.47
C GLY A 361 2.92 6.28 -13.26
N PHE A 362 2.42 5.05 -13.10
CA PHE A 362 2.75 3.93 -13.98
C PHE A 362 1.84 3.90 -15.21
N THR A 363 2.40 3.52 -16.36
CA THR A 363 1.68 3.31 -17.63
C THR A 363 1.90 1.88 -18.10
N ILE A 364 0.83 1.17 -18.43
CA ILE A 364 0.92 -0.16 -19.05
C ILE A 364 1.47 0.00 -20.48
N VAL A 365 2.59 -0.66 -20.78
CA VAL A 365 3.28 -0.57 -22.09
C VAL A 365 3.02 -1.78 -23.00
N GLY A 366 2.46 -2.86 -22.45
CA GLY A 366 2.07 -4.03 -23.24
C GLY A 366 1.68 -5.22 -22.39
N GLN A 367 0.83 -6.06 -22.96
CA GLN A 367 0.39 -7.31 -22.35
C GLN A 367 1.40 -8.43 -22.66
N ILE A 368 1.96 -9.03 -21.61
CA ILE A 368 2.91 -10.14 -21.70
C ILE A 368 2.18 -11.45 -21.98
N SER A 369 1.05 -11.69 -21.30
CA SER A 369 0.25 -12.90 -21.47
C SER A 369 -1.27 -12.63 -21.41
N PRO A 370 -2.07 -13.29 -22.27
CA PRO A 370 -3.52 -13.27 -22.18
C PRO A 370 -4.01 -14.08 -20.98
N ALA A 371 -5.12 -13.63 -20.37
CA ALA A 371 -5.86 -14.46 -19.43
C ALA A 371 -6.37 -15.73 -20.14
N LYS A 372 -6.35 -16.87 -19.44
CA LYS A 372 -6.96 -18.13 -19.89
C LYS A 372 -7.85 -18.66 -18.74
N PRO A 373 -9.12 -18.21 -18.64
CA PRO A 373 -10.00 -18.57 -17.53
C PRO A 373 -10.23 -20.08 -17.39
N SER A 374 -10.26 -20.82 -18.51
CA SER A 374 -10.34 -22.29 -18.54
C SER A 374 -9.15 -23.01 -17.89
N MET A 375 -8.03 -22.30 -17.68
CA MET A 375 -6.83 -22.76 -16.99
C MET A 375 -6.57 -21.98 -15.69
N SER A 376 -7.58 -21.23 -15.20
CA SER A 376 -7.48 -20.33 -14.05
C SER A 376 -6.34 -19.30 -14.11
N MET A 377 -5.89 -18.92 -15.32
CA MET A 377 -4.83 -17.93 -15.49
C MET A 377 -5.36 -16.52 -15.72
N VAL A 378 -4.73 -15.58 -15.04
CA VAL A 378 -4.92 -14.13 -15.23
C VAL A 378 -4.00 -13.60 -16.32
N SER A 379 -4.31 -12.42 -16.86
CA SER A 379 -3.41 -11.68 -17.74
C SER A 379 -2.22 -11.11 -16.95
N VAL A 380 -1.06 -11.02 -17.60
CA VAL A 380 0.12 -10.30 -17.08
C VAL A 380 0.44 -9.15 -18.01
N SER A 381 0.56 -7.95 -17.47
CA SER A 381 0.88 -6.72 -18.20
C SER A 381 2.12 -6.04 -17.63
N LEU A 382 2.98 -5.51 -18.50
CA LEU A 382 4.13 -4.72 -18.10
C LEU A 382 3.73 -3.26 -17.89
N ALA A 383 4.09 -2.67 -16.75
CA ALA A 383 3.92 -1.26 -16.47
C ALA A 383 5.26 -0.59 -16.19
N VAL A 384 5.43 0.67 -16.62
CA VAL A 384 6.64 1.45 -16.42
C VAL A 384 6.31 2.84 -15.89
N ARG A 385 7.25 3.46 -15.16
CA ARG A 385 7.15 4.85 -14.70
C ARG A 385 8.42 5.61 -15.10
N ARG A 386 8.25 6.84 -15.63
CA ARG A 386 9.32 7.67 -16.22
C ARG A 386 9.78 8.82 -15.34
N ARG A 387 8.86 9.38 -14.55
CA ARG A 387 9.17 10.40 -13.56
C ARG A 387 8.81 9.83 -12.19
N PRO A 388 9.66 9.98 -11.17
CA PRO A 388 9.19 9.91 -9.80
C PRO A 388 8.12 10.98 -9.65
N GLN A 389 6.90 10.56 -9.36
CA GLN A 389 5.96 11.48 -8.74
C GLN A 389 6.44 11.60 -7.29
N PRO A 390 6.81 12.80 -6.80
CA PRO A 390 7.01 12.96 -5.37
C PRO A 390 5.72 12.54 -4.68
N ASP A 391 5.83 11.86 -3.54
CA ASP A 391 4.69 11.65 -2.66
C ASP A 391 4.13 13.05 -2.35
N PRO A 392 2.83 13.35 -2.57
CA PRO A 392 2.29 14.65 -2.19
C PRO A 392 2.62 14.92 -0.73
N SER A 393 2.96 16.17 -0.41
CA SER A 393 3.21 16.62 0.96
C SER A 393 2.16 16.02 1.89
N SER A 394 2.62 15.35 2.97
CA SER A 394 1.77 14.60 3.90
C SER A 394 0.45 15.34 4.13
N PRO A 395 -0.71 14.69 3.90
CA PRO A 395 -1.98 15.39 3.85
C PRO A 395 -2.19 16.21 5.13
N ILE A 396 -2.43 17.50 4.94
CA ILE A 396 -2.76 18.45 6.01
C ILE A 396 -3.93 17.83 6.79
N ALA A 397 -3.84 17.86 8.13
CA ALA A 397 -4.87 17.29 8.99
C ALA A 397 -6.26 17.83 8.57
N PRO A 398 -7.25 16.95 8.33
CA PRO A 398 -8.52 17.37 7.72
C PRO A 398 -9.25 18.39 8.59
N THR A 399 -9.67 19.48 7.97
CA THR A 399 -10.45 20.55 8.60
C THR A 399 -11.87 20.59 8.06
N PHE A 400 -12.80 21.10 8.86
CA PHE A 400 -14.11 21.52 8.38
C PHE A 400 -13.99 22.64 7.34
N HIS A 401 -15.00 22.77 6.47
CA HIS A 401 -15.19 23.95 5.62
C HIS A 401 -15.53 25.18 6.47
N GLN A 402 -15.40 26.38 5.88
CA GLN A 402 -15.70 27.65 6.55
C GLN A 402 -17.19 27.81 6.92
N ASP A 403 -18.09 27.03 6.31
CA ASP A 403 -19.52 26.99 6.63
C ASP A 403 -19.86 25.97 7.74
N GLY A 404 -18.87 25.27 8.28
CA GLY A 404 -19.03 24.25 9.31
C GLY A 404 -19.46 22.88 8.82
N LYS A 405 -19.33 22.61 7.51
CA LYS A 405 -19.60 21.29 6.93
C LYS A 405 -18.36 20.42 6.75
N PHE A 406 -18.54 19.11 6.73
CA PHE A 406 -17.54 18.12 6.30
C PHE A 406 -18.24 16.85 5.80
N LYS A 407 -17.98 16.43 4.56
CA LYS A 407 -18.65 15.29 3.91
C LYS A 407 -17.77 14.05 3.82
N ILE A 408 -18.26 12.94 4.35
CA ILE A 408 -17.63 11.62 4.31
C ILE A 408 -18.44 10.69 3.39
N MET A 409 -17.77 9.99 2.48
CA MET A 409 -18.33 8.87 1.73
C MET A 409 -17.76 7.56 2.26
N GLN A 410 -18.61 6.67 2.76
CA GLN A 410 -18.20 5.30 3.09
C GLN A 410 -18.33 4.41 1.85
N ILE A 411 -17.32 3.60 1.62
CA ILE A 411 -17.31 2.56 0.59
C ILE A 411 -16.81 1.27 1.25
N ALA A 412 -17.46 0.15 1.00
CA ALA A 412 -17.14 -1.13 1.62
C ALA A 412 -17.32 -2.26 0.62
N ASP A 413 -16.69 -3.40 0.91
CA ASP A 413 -17.05 -4.68 0.30
C ASP A 413 -16.91 -4.69 -1.23
N LEU A 414 -15.87 -4.04 -1.76
CA LEU A 414 -15.62 -3.94 -3.20
C LEU A 414 -15.19 -5.26 -3.86
N HIS A 415 -14.54 -6.17 -3.12
CA HIS A 415 -14.14 -7.49 -3.62
C HIS A 415 -13.42 -7.46 -4.98
N PHE A 416 -12.48 -6.52 -5.19
CA PHE A 416 -11.62 -6.56 -6.37
C PHE A 416 -10.63 -7.73 -6.32
N SER A 417 -10.15 -8.16 -7.48
CA SER A 417 -9.46 -9.43 -7.67
C SER A 417 -8.44 -9.36 -8.82
N THR A 418 -7.42 -10.21 -8.81
CA THR A 418 -6.54 -10.42 -9.98
C THR A 418 -7.21 -11.31 -11.02
N SER A 419 -8.05 -12.24 -10.59
CA SER A 419 -8.86 -13.09 -11.45
C SER A 419 -10.18 -12.40 -11.80
N PRO A 420 -10.66 -12.48 -13.07
CA PRO A 420 -12.02 -12.10 -13.41
C PRO A 420 -13.01 -12.98 -12.63
N GLU A 421 -13.67 -12.39 -11.64
CA GLU A 421 -14.73 -13.05 -10.88
C GLU A 421 -16.08 -12.95 -11.61
N PRO A 422 -16.95 -13.97 -11.52
CA PRO A 422 -18.33 -13.86 -11.97
C PRO A 422 -19.08 -12.88 -11.07
N CYS A 423 -19.88 -12.02 -11.68
CA CYS A 423 -20.68 -11.01 -10.98
C CYS A 423 -21.75 -11.67 -10.09
N ARG A 424 -21.89 -11.18 -8.86
CA ARG A 424 -22.69 -11.86 -7.81
C ARG A 424 -23.88 -10.97 -7.45
N GLY A 425 -25.08 -11.38 -7.89
CA GLY A 425 -26.31 -10.65 -7.58
C GLY A 425 -26.39 -9.26 -8.25
N THR A 426 -26.04 -9.15 -9.53
CA THR A 426 -26.29 -7.95 -10.32
C THR A 426 -26.58 -8.32 -11.77
N ASP A 427 -27.46 -7.56 -12.42
CA ASP A 427 -27.81 -7.69 -13.84
C ASP A 427 -26.99 -6.72 -14.72
N THR A 428 -26.14 -5.89 -14.10
CA THR A 428 -25.30 -4.89 -14.80
C THR A 428 -24.31 -5.58 -15.74
N THR A 429 -24.35 -5.22 -17.02
CA THR A 429 -23.48 -5.81 -18.07
C THR A 429 -22.85 -4.72 -18.96
N PRO A 430 -21.55 -4.84 -19.32
CA PRO A 430 -20.58 -5.77 -18.76
C PRO A 430 -20.28 -5.43 -17.30
N CYS A 431 -20.19 -6.43 -16.43
CA CYS A 431 -19.71 -6.26 -15.06
C CYS A 431 -18.29 -6.85 -14.94
N ASN A 432 -17.36 -6.02 -14.50
CA ASN A 432 -15.93 -6.30 -14.36
C ASN A 432 -15.30 -5.19 -13.50
N ALA A 433 -13.99 -5.28 -13.25
CA ALA A 433 -13.24 -4.31 -12.46
C ALA A 433 -13.37 -2.87 -12.96
N LYS A 434 -13.36 -2.65 -14.29
CA LYS A 434 -13.51 -1.32 -14.87
C LYS A 434 -14.90 -0.75 -14.61
N THR A 435 -15.97 -1.51 -14.83
CA THR A 435 -17.35 -1.05 -14.59
C THR A 435 -17.56 -0.63 -13.13
N MET A 436 -17.00 -1.37 -12.17
CA MET A 436 -17.02 -0.99 -10.76
C MET A 436 -16.22 0.30 -10.50
N THR A 437 -15.04 0.43 -11.08
CA THR A 437 -14.19 1.62 -10.96
C THR A 437 -14.85 2.87 -11.57
N ASP A 438 -15.52 2.72 -12.71
CA ASP A 438 -16.30 3.77 -13.37
C ASP A 438 -17.52 4.20 -12.54
N LEU A 439 -18.17 3.25 -11.87
CA LEU A 439 -19.29 3.52 -10.95
C LEU A 439 -18.84 4.27 -9.69
N MET A 440 -17.72 3.87 -9.08
CA MET A 440 -17.10 4.65 -8.01
C MET A 440 -16.78 6.07 -8.46
N GLY A 441 -16.22 6.23 -9.67
CA GLY A 441 -15.93 7.53 -10.26
C GLY A 441 -17.17 8.44 -10.33
N GLN A 442 -18.30 7.90 -10.78
CA GLN A 442 -19.59 8.61 -10.84
C GLN A 442 -20.04 9.08 -9.45
N TRP A 443 -20.02 8.20 -8.45
CA TRP A 443 -20.39 8.58 -7.07
C TRP A 443 -19.49 9.67 -6.51
N LEU A 444 -18.17 9.59 -6.73
CA LEU A 444 -17.21 10.62 -6.31
C LEU A 444 -17.46 11.97 -7.00
N ASP A 445 -17.79 11.96 -8.29
CA ASP A 445 -18.05 13.18 -9.08
C ASP A 445 -19.40 13.83 -8.75
N GLU A 446 -20.41 13.04 -8.40
CA GLU A 446 -21.72 13.53 -7.93
C GLU A 446 -21.67 14.10 -6.51
N GLU A 447 -21.07 13.38 -5.57
CA GLU A 447 -21.13 13.75 -4.15
C GLU A 447 -20.00 14.68 -3.70
N LYS A 448 -18.82 14.59 -4.34
CA LYS A 448 -17.62 15.37 -4.00
C LYS A 448 -17.30 15.33 -2.49
N PRO A 449 -17.04 14.15 -1.91
CA PRO A 449 -16.71 14.02 -0.50
C PRO A 449 -15.35 14.64 -0.17
N ASP A 450 -15.21 15.16 1.04
CA ASP A 450 -13.94 15.64 1.60
C ASP A 450 -13.06 14.47 2.04
N LEU A 451 -13.70 13.38 2.49
CA LEU A 451 -13.05 12.14 2.93
C LEU A 451 -13.77 10.91 2.39
N VAL A 452 -13.02 9.94 1.86
CA VAL A 452 -13.51 8.59 1.58
C VAL A 452 -13.04 7.61 2.65
N VAL A 453 -13.96 6.85 3.25
CA VAL A 453 -13.65 5.78 4.21
C VAL A 453 -13.87 4.43 3.53
N PHE A 454 -12.78 3.73 3.24
CA PHE A 454 -12.80 2.33 2.81
C PHE A 454 -12.93 1.43 4.02
N SER A 455 -14.15 0.96 4.32
CA SER A 455 -14.47 0.21 5.55
C SER A 455 -14.30 -1.32 5.43
N GLY A 456 -13.23 -1.76 4.76
CA GLY A 456 -12.83 -3.16 4.61
C GLY A 456 -13.43 -3.90 3.40
N ASP A 457 -12.87 -5.08 3.13
CA ASP A 457 -13.15 -6.01 2.04
C ASP A 457 -13.11 -5.37 0.64
N GLN A 458 -12.07 -4.56 0.44
CA GLN A 458 -11.77 -3.98 -0.86
C GLN A 458 -11.17 -5.03 -1.82
N LEU A 459 -10.46 -6.02 -1.29
CA LEU A 459 -9.95 -7.19 -2.01
C LEU A 459 -10.85 -8.40 -1.74
N ASN A 460 -11.08 -9.27 -2.75
CA ASN A 460 -11.96 -10.43 -2.62
C ASN A 460 -11.43 -11.55 -1.71
N GLY A 461 -10.15 -11.57 -1.36
CA GLY A 461 -9.52 -12.72 -0.69
C GLY A 461 -9.67 -14.00 -1.55
N GLN A 462 -10.02 -15.11 -0.90
CA GLN A 462 -10.48 -16.38 -1.49
C GLN A 462 -9.55 -17.00 -2.55
N GLY A 463 -8.29 -16.58 -2.59
CA GLY A 463 -7.29 -17.06 -3.53
C GLY A 463 -7.34 -16.37 -4.89
N THR A 464 -8.11 -15.28 -5.03
CA THR A 464 -8.31 -14.56 -6.29
C THR A 464 -7.67 -13.17 -6.26
N SER A 465 -7.50 -12.58 -5.08
CA SER A 465 -6.67 -11.39 -4.81
C SER A 465 -5.29 -11.76 -4.23
N TRP A 466 -4.61 -12.75 -4.82
CA TRP A 466 -3.31 -13.26 -4.33
C TRP A 466 -2.13 -12.30 -4.55
N ASP A 467 -2.33 -11.25 -5.35
CA ASP A 467 -1.43 -10.11 -5.43
C ASP A 467 -2.20 -8.83 -5.14
N GLU A 468 -2.00 -8.30 -3.94
CA GLU A 468 -2.68 -7.12 -3.42
C GLU A 468 -2.28 -5.88 -4.21
N ARG A 469 -1.02 -5.80 -4.66
CA ARG A 469 -0.48 -4.63 -5.36
C ARG A 469 -1.19 -4.35 -6.68
N SER A 470 -1.56 -5.37 -7.46
CA SER A 470 -2.38 -5.17 -8.66
C SER A 470 -3.79 -4.72 -8.31
N VAL A 471 -4.35 -5.18 -7.20
CA VAL A 471 -5.75 -4.90 -6.84
C VAL A 471 -5.93 -3.51 -6.21
N LEU A 472 -4.99 -3.06 -5.38
CA LEU A 472 -5.03 -1.78 -4.68
C LEU A 472 -5.22 -0.58 -5.64
N ALA A 473 -4.50 -0.58 -6.76
CA ALA A 473 -4.56 0.52 -7.72
C ALA A 473 -5.98 0.73 -8.29
N THR A 474 -6.75 -0.34 -8.47
CA THR A 474 -8.09 -0.31 -9.09
C THR A 474 -9.08 0.54 -8.29
N TYR A 475 -9.08 0.48 -6.95
CA TYR A 475 -10.01 1.27 -6.13
C TYR A 475 -9.40 2.56 -5.56
N LEU A 476 -8.07 2.63 -5.41
CA LEU A 476 -7.39 3.84 -4.92
C LEU A 476 -7.22 4.91 -6.00
N ARG A 477 -7.03 4.52 -7.26
CA ARG A 477 -6.82 5.47 -8.35
C ARG A 477 -7.95 6.50 -8.52
N PRO A 478 -9.25 6.14 -8.46
CA PRO A 478 -10.36 7.11 -8.53
C PRO A 478 -10.30 8.24 -7.50
N VAL A 479 -9.82 7.97 -6.27
CA VAL A 479 -9.70 8.99 -5.20
C VAL A 479 -8.38 9.75 -5.29
N ILE A 480 -7.27 9.08 -5.62
CA ILE A 480 -5.95 9.70 -5.78
C ILE A 480 -5.92 10.67 -6.96
N ASP A 481 -6.45 10.28 -8.12
CA ASP A 481 -6.47 11.14 -9.32
C ASP A 481 -7.37 12.37 -9.11
N ARG A 482 -8.37 12.28 -8.22
CA ARG A 482 -9.24 13.39 -7.76
C ARG A 482 -8.67 14.20 -6.60
N LYS A 483 -7.56 13.78 -5.99
CA LYS A 483 -6.95 14.38 -4.79
C LYS A 483 -7.86 14.41 -3.56
N ILE A 484 -8.81 13.46 -3.48
CA ILE A 484 -9.72 13.32 -2.35
C ILE A 484 -8.97 12.61 -1.22
N LEU A 485 -9.05 13.14 0.01
CA LEU A 485 -8.48 12.46 1.18
C LEU A 485 -9.21 11.14 1.38
N TRP A 486 -8.48 10.09 1.75
CA TRP A 486 -9.09 8.80 2.00
C TRP A 486 -8.42 8.07 3.16
N THR A 487 -9.13 7.13 3.77
CA THR A 487 -8.61 6.29 4.84
C THR A 487 -9.19 4.89 4.73
N SER A 488 -8.54 3.90 5.34
CA SER A 488 -8.93 2.50 5.18
C SER A 488 -8.71 1.68 6.46
N ILE A 489 -9.74 0.95 6.85
CA ILE A 489 -9.63 -0.23 7.71
C ILE A 489 -9.74 -1.48 6.87
N MET A 490 -9.09 -2.55 7.32
CA MET A 490 -9.09 -3.82 6.63
C MET A 490 -10.24 -4.70 7.10
N GLY A 491 -10.86 -5.40 6.15
CA GLY A 491 -11.83 -6.45 6.42
C GLY A 491 -11.22 -7.85 6.52
N ASN A 492 -12.04 -8.88 6.55
CA ASN A 492 -11.57 -10.27 6.70
C ASN A 492 -11.06 -10.88 5.39
N HIS A 493 -11.42 -10.35 4.23
CA HIS A 493 -10.90 -10.78 2.92
C HIS A 493 -9.58 -10.07 2.56
N ASP A 494 -9.37 -8.82 3.01
CA ASP A 494 -8.25 -7.98 2.56
C ASP A 494 -6.85 -8.56 2.77
N SER A 495 -6.64 -9.35 3.83
CA SER A 495 -5.36 -10.04 4.10
C SER A 495 -5.51 -11.56 4.16
N GLN A 496 -6.46 -12.13 3.41
CA GLN A 496 -6.77 -13.56 3.49
C GLN A 496 -5.83 -14.44 2.68
N THR A 497 -5.44 -14.02 1.47
CA THR A 497 -4.73 -14.87 0.49
C THR A 497 -3.59 -14.22 -0.28
N GLY A 498 -3.19 -13.02 0.13
CA GLY A 498 -2.11 -12.24 -0.48
C GLY A 498 -0.71 -12.65 -0.01
N LEU A 499 0.31 -11.90 -0.43
CA LEU A 499 1.71 -12.10 -0.01
C LEU A 499 2.10 -11.27 1.21
N LEU A 500 1.45 -10.14 1.44
CA LEU A 500 1.73 -9.21 2.53
C LEU A 500 1.03 -9.66 3.79
N THR A 501 1.68 -9.49 4.94
CA THR A 501 0.98 -9.54 6.22
C THR A 501 -0.03 -8.40 6.31
N ARG A 502 -1.07 -8.59 7.13
CA ARG A 502 -2.06 -7.54 7.43
C ARG A 502 -1.41 -6.21 7.84
N ARG A 503 -0.29 -6.29 8.59
CA ARG A 503 0.49 -5.11 9.01
C ARG A 503 1.22 -4.43 7.86
N GLU A 504 1.87 -5.19 6.98
CA GLU A 504 2.54 -4.65 5.80
C GLU A 504 1.55 -4.02 4.82
N LEU A 505 0.37 -4.61 4.65
CA LEU A 505 -0.69 -4.03 3.81
C LEU A 505 -1.26 -2.72 4.41
N GLN A 506 -1.45 -2.64 5.73
CA GLN A 506 -1.85 -1.36 6.37
C GLN A 506 -0.75 -0.29 6.27
N LEU A 507 0.52 -0.67 6.43
CA LEU A 507 1.65 0.25 6.23
C LEU A 507 1.72 0.73 4.78
N LEU A 508 1.50 -0.17 3.82
CA LEU A 508 1.43 0.14 2.40
C LEU A 508 0.33 1.17 2.10
N LEU A 509 -0.87 0.98 2.66
CA LEU A 509 -1.98 1.92 2.56
C LEU A 509 -1.65 3.29 3.19
N SER A 510 -0.91 3.33 4.29
CA SER A 510 -0.52 4.60 4.95
C SER A 510 0.53 5.44 4.21
N HIS A 511 1.25 4.83 3.26
CA HIS A 511 2.26 5.50 2.42
C HIS A 511 1.76 5.75 0.98
N MET A 512 0.43 5.81 0.78
CA MET A 512 -0.16 6.14 -0.51
C MET A 512 -0.60 7.61 -0.56
N PRO A 513 -0.54 8.26 -1.74
CA PRO A 513 -1.03 9.61 -1.93
C PRO A 513 -2.41 9.88 -1.33
N TYR A 514 -2.56 11.00 -0.62
CA TYR A 514 -3.80 11.45 0.04
C TYR A 514 -4.37 10.50 1.11
N SER A 515 -3.59 9.50 1.55
CA SER A 515 -3.99 8.57 2.60
C SER A 515 -3.87 9.19 3.99
N LEU A 516 -4.94 9.06 4.77
CA LEU A 516 -4.97 9.25 6.23
C LEU A 516 -5.00 7.90 6.97
N ALA A 517 -4.88 6.78 6.27
CA ALA A 517 -4.79 5.46 6.90
C ALA A 517 -3.51 5.37 7.74
N ARG A 518 -3.59 4.75 8.92
CA ARG A 518 -2.44 4.59 9.81
C ARG A 518 -2.30 3.14 10.25
N ALA A 519 -1.07 2.72 10.47
CA ALA A 519 -0.76 1.44 11.07
C ALA A 519 -0.68 1.62 12.59
N GLY A 520 -1.64 1.08 13.34
CA GLY A 520 -1.85 1.31 14.77
C GLY A 520 -0.73 0.80 15.70
N PRO A 521 -0.90 0.87 17.03
CA PRO A 521 0.05 0.23 17.95
C PRO A 521 0.11 -1.28 17.72
N ALA A 522 1.31 -1.80 17.45
CA ALA A 522 1.52 -3.17 16.95
C ALA A 522 1.22 -4.28 17.98
N ASN A 523 0.97 -3.93 19.24
CA ASN A 523 0.61 -4.85 20.32
C ASN A 523 -0.91 -5.07 20.45
N LEU A 524 -1.74 -4.30 19.76
CA LEU A 524 -3.21 -4.42 19.85
C LEU A 524 -3.75 -5.62 19.08
N HIS A 525 -4.96 -6.04 19.45
CA HIS A 525 -5.59 -7.27 18.98
C HIS A 525 -4.65 -8.46 19.23
N ASN A 526 -4.12 -8.61 20.45
CA ASN A 526 -3.15 -9.66 20.80
C ASN A 526 -1.90 -9.69 19.89
N GLY A 527 -1.50 -8.54 19.33
CA GLY A 527 -0.37 -8.41 18.41
C GLY A 527 -0.67 -8.69 16.92
N THR A 528 -1.93 -8.91 16.53
CA THR A 528 -2.31 -9.14 15.11
C THR A 528 -3.01 -7.93 14.46
N GLY A 529 -3.34 -6.89 15.23
CA GLY A 529 -4.13 -5.75 14.77
C GLY A 529 -3.29 -4.73 13.99
N ALA A 530 -3.67 -4.48 12.74
CA ALA A 530 -2.96 -3.56 11.87
C ALA A 530 -3.60 -2.16 11.86
N GLY A 531 -4.90 -2.07 11.59
CA GLY A 531 -5.65 -0.83 11.35
C GLY A 531 -6.35 -0.25 12.57
N ASN A 532 -5.62 0.03 13.66
CA ASN A 532 -6.18 0.64 14.89
C ASN A 532 -5.69 2.09 15.07
N TYR A 533 -6.53 3.07 14.73
CA TYR A 533 -6.11 4.48 14.73
C TYR A 533 -7.29 5.45 14.85
N TYR A 534 -6.98 6.75 14.90
CA TYR A 534 -7.96 7.82 14.92
C TYR A 534 -7.51 9.00 14.04
N ILE A 535 -8.49 9.79 13.60
CA ILE A 535 -8.33 11.05 12.88
C ILE A 535 -9.19 12.08 13.63
N HIS A 536 -8.64 13.28 13.86
CA HIS A 536 -9.38 14.41 14.44
C HIS A 536 -9.66 15.43 13.36
N LEU A 537 -10.92 15.84 13.21
CA LEU A 537 -11.33 16.95 12.37
C LEU A 537 -11.23 18.25 13.16
N ARG A 538 -10.61 19.27 12.57
CA ARG A 538 -10.33 20.55 13.22
C ARG A 538 -11.07 21.72 12.57
N ALA A 539 -11.23 22.80 13.31
CA ALA A 539 -11.67 24.07 12.76
C ALA A 539 -10.67 24.58 11.71
N PRO A 540 -11.12 25.23 10.62
CA PRO A 540 -10.25 25.87 9.62
C PRO A 540 -9.67 27.22 10.09
N THR A 541 -10.00 27.64 11.32
CA THR A 541 -9.54 28.87 11.96
C THR A 541 -8.21 28.68 12.71
N PRO A 542 -7.47 29.76 13.02
CA PRO A 542 -6.11 29.66 13.59
C PRO A 542 -6.00 28.98 14.97
N ASP A 543 -7.11 28.89 15.72
CA ASP A 543 -7.21 28.12 16.96
C ASP A 543 -7.18 26.59 16.74
N ALA A 544 -7.49 26.15 15.52
CA ALA A 544 -7.49 24.74 15.08
C ALA A 544 -8.21 23.80 16.07
N THR A 545 -9.29 24.27 16.71
CA THR A 545 -10.05 23.53 17.72
C THR A 545 -10.43 22.15 17.18
N HIS A 546 -10.22 21.11 17.98
CA HIS A 546 -10.69 19.76 17.66
C HIS A 546 -12.21 19.71 17.86
N LEU A 547 -12.94 19.41 16.78
CA LEU A 547 -14.39 19.48 16.71
C LEU A 547 -15.07 18.12 16.54
N PHE A 548 -14.41 17.16 15.89
CA PHE A 548 -14.96 15.81 15.66
C PHE A 548 -13.88 14.73 15.62
N SER A 549 -14.19 13.51 16.08
CA SER A 549 -13.28 12.35 15.99
C SER A 549 -13.79 11.23 15.09
N LEU A 550 -12.88 10.63 14.34
CA LEU A 550 -13.11 9.43 13.55
C LEU A 550 -12.21 8.33 14.11
N TYR A 551 -12.81 7.27 14.67
CA TYR A 551 -12.11 6.12 15.24
C TYR A 551 -12.18 4.92 14.29
N PHE A 552 -11.10 4.14 14.27
CA PHE A 552 -10.94 3.01 13.35
C PHE A 552 -10.39 1.81 14.12
N LEU A 553 -11.12 0.69 14.12
CA LEU A 553 -10.71 -0.53 14.82
C LEU A 553 -10.68 -1.75 13.87
N ASP A 554 -9.56 -2.46 13.93
CA ASP A 554 -9.31 -3.66 13.13
C ASP A 554 -10.00 -4.88 13.74
N SER A 555 -11.09 -5.33 13.12
CA SER A 555 -11.86 -6.49 13.58
C SER A 555 -11.19 -7.85 13.27
N GLY A 556 -10.04 -7.88 12.58
CA GLY A 556 -9.32 -9.12 12.27
C GLY A 556 -9.87 -9.89 11.06
N VAL A 557 -9.61 -11.20 11.01
CA VAL A 557 -9.89 -12.07 9.85
C VAL A 557 -10.81 -13.24 10.19
N ASN A 558 -10.30 -14.27 10.86
CA ASN A 558 -11.05 -15.46 11.23
C ASN A 558 -11.00 -15.66 12.75
N ALA A 559 -12.10 -16.08 13.35
CA ALA A 559 -12.13 -16.45 14.76
C ALA A 559 -11.07 -17.54 15.06
N PRO A 560 -10.29 -17.41 16.15
CA PRO A 560 -9.29 -18.42 16.50
C PRO A 560 -9.93 -19.80 16.74
N VAL A 561 -9.27 -20.86 16.27
CA VAL A 561 -9.74 -22.24 16.42
C VAL A 561 -9.56 -22.69 17.87
N THR A 562 -10.66 -22.87 18.60
CA THR A 562 -10.66 -23.29 20.00
C THR A 562 -10.87 -24.80 20.18
N GLY A 563 -10.37 -25.33 21.30
CA GLY A 563 -10.57 -26.74 21.69
C GLY A 563 -9.77 -27.74 20.86
N MET A 564 -10.21 -29.01 20.87
CA MET A 564 -9.46 -30.14 20.30
C MET A 564 -9.17 -30.04 18.78
N GLY A 565 -9.84 -29.11 18.07
CA GLY A 565 -9.55 -28.78 16.68
C GLY A 565 -8.18 -28.13 16.46
N SER A 566 -7.61 -27.43 17.45
CA SER A 566 -6.25 -26.86 17.35
C SER A 566 -5.13 -27.89 17.52
N LEU A 567 -5.45 -29.05 18.11
CA LEU A 567 -4.51 -30.15 18.38
C LEU A 567 -4.48 -31.21 17.27
N LEU A 568 -5.38 -31.11 16.28
CA LEU A 568 -5.47 -32.07 15.19
C LEU A 568 -4.49 -31.73 14.04
N PRO A 569 -3.85 -32.73 13.39
CA PRO A 569 -2.92 -32.49 12.29
C PRO A 569 -3.50 -31.72 11.09
N TRP A 570 -4.83 -31.65 10.95
CA TRP A 570 -5.50 -30.92 9.88
C TRP A 570 -5.16 -29.41 9.84
N SER A 571 -4.83 -28.81 10.99
CA SER A 571 -4.32 -27.43 11.06
C SER A 571 -2.92 -27.30 10.44
N PHE A 572 -2.05 -28.32 10.56
CA PHE A 572 -0.76 -28.39 9.86
C PHE A 572 -0.92 -28.55 8.34
N PHE A 573 -2.05 -29.09 7.87
CA PHE A 573 -2.39 -29.18 6.44
C PHE A 573 -3.16 -27.96 5.91
N GLY A 574 -3.25 -26.87 6.68
CA GLY A 574 -3.88 -25.62 6.23
C GLY A 574 -5.38 -25.71 5.99
N ILE A 575 -6.07 -26.69 6.59
CA ILE A 575 -7.53 -26.73 6.59
C ILE A 575 -8.02 -25.92 7.79
N SER A 576 -8.45 -24.68 7.56
CA SER A 576 -8.98 -23.87 8.65
C SER A 576 -10.30 -24.45 9.17
N ALA A 577 -10.33 -24.78 10.47
CA ALA A 577 -11.54 -25.21 11.16
C ALA A 577 -12.39 -24.03 11.69
N SER A 578 -11.96 -22.78 11.47
CA SER A 578 -12.68 -21.57 11.90
C SER A 578 -13.99 -21.40 11.13
N LYS A 579 -15.14 -21.53 11.81
CA LYS A 579 -16.48 -21.32 11.24
C LYS A 579 -17.11 -19.98 11.69
N GLY A 580 -16.32 -18.92 11.77
CA GLY A 580 -16.79 -17.60 12.24
C GLY A 580 -15.73 -16.52 12.05
N TYR A 581 -16.18 -15.29 11.97
CA TYR A 581 -15.35 -14.10 11.76
C TYR A 581 -14.70 -13.63 13.06
N ASP A 582 -13.59 -12.90 12.96
CA ASP A 582 -12.87 -12.39 14.13
C ASP A 582 -13.52 -11.13 14.73
N TRP A 583 -13.02 -10.60 15.86
CA TRP A 583 -13.68 -9.49 16.55
C TRP A 583 -12.75 -8.51 17.26
N VAL A 584 -13.28 -7.32 17.58
CA VAL A 584 -12.60 -6.29 18.37
C VAL A 584 -12.31 -6.82 19.79
N ARG A 585 -11.05 -6.75 20.18
CA ARG A 585 -10.52 -7.31 21.44
C ARG A 585 -10.55 -6.30 22.60
N LYS A 586 -10.40 -6.81 23.83
CA LYS A 586 -10.39 -6.00 25.06
C LYS A 586 -9.25 -4.98 25.12
N ASP A 587 -8.08 -5.28 24.55
CA ASP A 587 -6.95 -4.35 24.45
C ASP A 587 -7.24 -3.19 23.47
N GLN A 588 -7.90 -3.46 22.35
CA GLN A 588 -8.41 -2.43 21.42
C GLN A 588 -9.49 -1.56 22.05
N ILE A 589 -10.44 -2.16 22.78
CA ILE A 589 -11.47 -1.44 23.53
C ILE A 589 -10.82 -0.51 24.57
N GLN A 590 -9.88 -1.04 25.38
CA GLN A 590 -9.16 -0.23 26.36
C GLN A 590 -8.38 0.90 25.69
N TRP A 591 -7.68 0.62 24.58
CA TRP A 591 -6.97 1.63 23.82
C TRP A 591 -7.88 2.74 23.27
N LEU A 592 -9.08 2.41 22.78
CA LEU A 592 -10.08 3.38 22.34
C LEU A 592 -10.51 4.28 23.50
N LEU A 593 -10.90 3.69 24.63
CA LEU A 593 -11.26 4.44 25.85
C LEU A 593 -10.10 5.34 26.30
N ASP A 594 -8.86 4.86 26.20
CA ASP A 594 -7.66 5.62 26.56
C ASP A 594 -7.41 6.81 25.62
N GLN A 595 -7.83 6.74 24.35
CA GLN A 595 -7.76 7.89 23.45
C GLN A 595 -8.92 8.86 23.71
N SER A 596 -10.15 8.37 23.87
CA SER A 596 -11.31 9.19 24.23
C SER A 596 -11.12 9.98 25.53
N ARG A 597 -10.42 9.42 26.54
CA ARG A 597 -10.09 10.15 27.78
C ARG A 597 -9.05 11.25 27.61
N LYS A 598 -8.29 11.29 26.50
CA LYS A 598 -7.35 12.39 26.16
C LYS A 598 -8.04 13.52 25.38
N VAL A 599 -9.24 13.29 24.88
CA VAL A 599 -9.98 14.30 24.11
C VAL A 599 -10.38 15.45 25.03
N VAL A 600 -9.81 16.63 24.75
CA VAL A 600 -10.10 17.87 25.47
C VAL A 600 -11.52 18.34 25.14
N LYS A 601 -12.24 18.79 26.18
CA LYS A 601 -13.58 19.38 26.04
C LYS A 601 -13.49 20.82 25.54
N HIS A 602 -14.38 21.21 24.62
CA HIS A 602 -14.49 22.58 24.14
C HIS A 602 -15.86 23.19 24.53
N ILE A 603 -15.99 24.50 24.35
CA ILE A 603 -17.23 25.23 24.60
C ILE A 603 -18.16 25.01 23.41
N VAL A 604 -19.38 24.54 23.69
CA VAL A 604 -20.43 24.32 22.68
C VAL A 604 -21.64 25.25 22.94
N PRO A 605 -22.39 25.67 21.91
CA PRO A 605 -22.12 25.45 20.49
C PRO A 605 -20.87 26.21 20.02
N TYR A 606 -20.05 25.58 19.17
CA TYR A 606 -18.83 26.18 18.64
C TYR A 606 -19.14 27.39 17.77
N LYS A 607 -18.40 28.47 17.98
CA LYS A 607 -18.48 29.70 17.21
C LYS A 607 -17.08 30.07 16.75
N PRO A 608 -16.78 30.07 15.43
CA PRO A 608 -15.47 30.43 14.93
C PRO A 608 -15.09 31.85 15.37
N ASP A 609 -13.92 32.00 15.99
CA ASP A 609 -13.39 33.33 16.25
C ASP A 609 -12.90 33.95 14.94
N SER A 610 -13.34 35.18 14.68
CA SER A 610 -12.93 35.95 13.51
C SER A 610 -11.53 36.57 13.65
N GLY A 611 -10.90 36.50 14.83
CA GLY A 611 -9.55 37.03 15.09
C GLY A 611 -9.41 38.54 14.94
N LYS A 612 -10.54 39.25 14.82
CA LYS A 612 -10.61 40.71 14.62
C LYS A 612 -10.15 41.51 15.85
N ASP A 613 -10.14 40.87 17.01
CA ASP A 613 -9.66 41.39 18.29
C ASP A 613 -8.13 41.31 18.40
N LEU A 614 -7.49 40.25 17.87
CA LEU A 614 -6.03 40.08 17.86
C LEU A 614 -5.32 41.27 17.22
N GLY A 615 -5.89 41.86 16.18
CA GLY A 615 -5.35 43.06 15.53
C GLY A 615 -5.13 44.25 16.48
N ARG A 616 -5.93 44.38 17.55
CA ARG A 616 -5.75 45.42 18.58
C ARG A 616 -4.53 45.17 19.45
N ILE A 617 -4.16 43.90 19.70
CA ILE A 617 -3.01 43.51 20.52
C ILE A 617 -1.70 43.90 19.81
N TRP A 618 -1.59 43.60 18.51
CA TRP A 618 -0.43 43.96 17.69
C TRP A 618 -0.33 45.47 17.43
N ALA A 619 -1.44 46.18 17.31
CA ALA A 619 -1.45 47.64 17.22
C ALA A 619 -0.91 48.31 18.51
N LYS A 620 -1.36 47.84 19.69
CA LYS A 620 -0.90 48.35 20.98
C LYS A 620 0.61 48.15 21.17
N ARG A 621 1.13 46.98 20.81
CA ARG A 621 2.56 46.64 20.93
C ARG A 621 3.49 47.49 20.06
N ARG A 622 2.99 48.10 18.96
CA ARG A 622 3.75 49.10 18.18
C ARG A 622 3.72 50.49 18.82
N GLN A 623 2.69 50.83 19.59
CA GLN A 623 2.53 52.14 20.21
C GLN A 623 3.32 52.27 21.53
N ASP A 624 3.48 51.15 22.27
CA ASP A 624 4.31 51.08 23.48
C ASP A 624 5.84 51.08 23.21
N GLN A 625 6.28 50.89 21.95
CA GLN A 625 7.70 50.99 21.57
C GLN A 625 8.15 52.42 21.20
N ASP A 626 7.23 53.36 21.00
CA ASP A 626 7.50 54.71 20.48
C ASP A 626 7.25 55.84 21.51
N SER A 627 6.98 55.48 22.78
CA SER A 627 6.57 56.40 23.84
C SER A 627 7.57 56.50 25.00
N SER A 628 8.86 56.64 24.70
CA SER A 628 9.92 56.98 25.67
C SER A 628 9.94 58.48 26.03
N ARG A 629 8.84 59.03 26.57
CA ARG A 629 8.85 60.39 27.14
C ARG A 629 7.88 60.61 28.30
N LEU A 630 8.42 61.21 29.37
CA LEU A 630 7.73 61.52 30.62
C LEU A 630 6.46 62.36 30.42
N VAL A 631 5.33 61.89 30.95
CA VAL A 631 4.26 62.77 31.47
C VAL A 631 3.68 62.16 32.76
N THR A 632 3.82 62.87 33.87
CA THR A 632 3.16 62.56 35.15
C THR A 632 1.79 63.26 35.23
N THR A 633 0.69 62.54 34.98
CA THR A 633 -0.66 63.06 35.24
C THR A 633 -1.62 62.05 35.88
N ARG A 634 -2.52 62.60 36.69
CA ARG A 634 -3.32 61.99 37.75
C ARG A 634 -4.29 60.88 37.30
N ARG A 635 -4.61 59.99 38.26
CA ARG A 635 -5.83 59.16 38.26
C ARG A 635 -7.09 60.03 38.22
N SER A 636 -7.84 59.96 37.12
CA SER A 636 -9.31 60.11 37.09
C SER A 636 -9.85 59.77 35.70
N ASP A 637 -10.98 59.07 35.66
CA ASP A 637 -11.93 59.04 34.53
C ASP A 637 -11.44 58.56 33.16
N ILE A 638 -11.18 57.26 33.06
CA ILE A 638 -11.49 56.51 31.83
C ILE A 638 -12.61 55.52 32.18
N ARG A 639 -13.84 55.83 31.76
CA ARG A 639 -14.89 54.81 31.65
C ARG A 639 -14.42 53.80 30.62
N ARG A 640 -13.96 52.64 31.08
CA ARG A 640 -13.88 51.48 30.21
C ARG A 640 -15.30 51.06 29.90
N ASP A 641 -15.70 51.20 28.65
CA ASP A 641 -16.61 50.24 28.03
C ASP A 641 -15.84 48.92 27.84
N ASP A 642 -15.41 48.32 28.96
CA ASP A 642 -15.12 46.89 29.01
C ASP A 642 -16.47 46.24 28.73
N LYS A 643 -16.71 45.91 27.45
CA LYS A 643 -17.60 44.81 27.10
C LYS A 643 -16.95 43.55 27.66
N THR A 644 -17.11 43.37 28.97
CA THR A 644 -16.93 42.09 29.63
C THR A 644 -17.64 41.05 28.78
N TRP A 645 -16.90 40.02 28.37
CA TRP A 645 -17.50 38.85 27.75
C TRP A 645 -18.60 38.38 28.69
N ASP A 646 -19.84 38.47 28.21
CA ASP A 646 -20.99 38.23 29.07
C ASP A 646 -21.13 36.72 29.27
N ALA A 647 -20.54 36.23 30.36
CA ALA A 647 -20.65 34.83 30.77
C ALA A 647 -22.10 34.41 31.04
N HIS A 648 -23.05 35.36 31.09
CA HIS A 648 -24.48 35.09 31.22
C HIS A 648 -25.23 35.04 29.88
N SER A 649 -24.62 35.36 28.73
CA SER A 649 -25.20 35.08 27.40
C SER A 649 -25.10 33.59 27.00
N ALA A 650 -24.96 32.72 28.00
CA ALA A 650 -24.42 31.37 27.89
C ALA A 650 -25.25 30.34 28.68
N GLU A 651 -26.56 30.59 28.80
CA GLU A 651 -27.53 29.61 29.29
C GLU A 651 -27.52 28.35 28.39
N GLY A 652 -26.74 27.35 28.81
CA GLY A 652 -26.56 26.07 28.11
C GLY A 652 -25.13 25.75 27.65
N SER A 653 -24.17 26.67 27.76
CA SER A 653 -22.79 26.39 27.32
C SER A 653 -22.01 25.56 28.35
N GLY A 654 -22.09 24.24 28.24
CA GLY A 654 -21.22 23.32 28.97
C GLY A 654 -19.94 23.00 28.19
N GLY A 655 -18.85 22.67 28.88
CA GLY A 655 -17.71 22.04 28.24
C GLY A 655 -18.05 20.59 27.87
N ARG A 656 -18.08 20.25 26.58
CA ARG A 656 -18.36 18.89 26.08
C ARG A 656 -17.20 18.36 25.23
N LYS A 657 -17.05 17.04 25.16
CA LYS A 657 -16.14 16.43 24.20
C LYS A 657 -16.70 16.61 22.77
N PRO A 658 -15.84 16.84 21.77
CA PRO A 658 -16.13 16.52 20.37
C PRO A 658 -16.86 15.18 20.21
N PRO A 659 -17.98 15.13 19.46
CA PRO A 659 -18.62 13.87 19.10
C PRO A 659 -17.74 13.06 18.14
N ALA A 660 -18.03 11.76 18.04
CA ALA A 660 -17.22 10.82 17.29
C ALA A 660 -18.03 9.74 16.57
N LEU A 661 -17.49 9.29 15.43
CA LEU A 661 -17.93 8.09 14.74
C LEU A 661 -16.84 7.01 14.77
N LEU A 662 -17.25 5.76 14.87
CA LEU A 662 -16.37 4.60 14.98
C LEU A 662 -16.61 3.63 13.81
N TRP A 663 -15.58 3.27 13.07
CA TRP A 663 -15.64 2.25 12.03
C TRP A 663 -15.04 0.93 12.51
N VAL A 664 -15.78 -0.15 12.26
CA VAL A 664 -15.35 -1.55 12.29
C VAL A 664 -15.70 -2.17 10.94
N HIS A 665 -15.01 -3.23 10.52
CA HIS A 665 -15.44 -3.95 9.32
C HIS A 665 -16.53 -4.96 9.66
N ILE A 666 -16.23 -5.89 10.58
CA ILE A 666 -17.19 -6.91 11.03
C ILE A 666 -18.13 -6.28 12.06
N PRO A 667 -19.46 -6.35 11.89
CA PRO A 667 -20.41 -5.68 12.78
C PRO A 667 -20.41 -6.29 14.17
N LEU A 668 -20.71 -5.45 15.17
CA LEU A 668 -20.89 -5.89 16.55
C LEU A 668 -22.20 -6.69 16.70
N PRO A 669 -22.32 -7.60 17.70
CA PRO A 669 -23.59 -8.28 18.00
C PRO A 669 -24.79 -7.32 18.14
N GLU A 670 -24.52 -6.11 18.63
CA GLU A 670 -25.55 -5.13 18.94
C GLU A 670 -26.23 -4.55 17.69
N PHE A 671 -25.63 -4.63 16.49
CA PHE A 671 -26.31 -4.25 15.23
C PHE A 671 -27.65 -4.99 15.01
N PHE A 672 -27.82 -6.16 15.64
CA PHE A 672 -29.02 -7.00 15.55
C PHE A 672 -29.90 -6.95 16.82
N SER A 673 -29.60 -6.06 17.76
CA SER A 673 -30.40 -5.87 18.98
C SER A 673 -31.71 -5.11 18.71
N PRO A 674 -32.69 -5.19 19.63
CA PRO A 674 -33.88 -4.35 19.60
C PRO A 674 -33.52 -2.86 19.57
N VAL A 675 -34.28 -2.09 18.78
CA VAL A 675 -34.03 -0.67 18.54
C VAL A 675 -34.77 0.22 19.51
N ASP A 676 -34.29 1.45 19.65
CA ASP A 676 -34.96 2.50 20.40
C ASP A 676 -36.29 2.89 19.74
N LYS A 677 -37.19 3.47 20.52
CA LYS A 677 -38.43 4.08 20.03
C LYS A 677 -38.40 5.59 20.21
N ASN A 678 -38.95 6.30 19.24
CA ASN A 678 -39.16 7.74 19.27
C ASN A 678 -40.35 8.11 20.19
N GLU A 679 -40.64 9.40 20.43
CA GLU A 679 -41.74 9.84 21.31
C GLU A 679 -43.13 9.38 20.80
N LEU A 680 -43.24 9.11 19.49
CA LEU A 680 -44.43 8.55 18.83
C LEU A 680 -44.52 7.00 18.92
N GLY A 681 -43.57 6.35 19.60
CA GLY A 681 -43.51 4.89 19.76
C GLY A 681 -43.03 4.11 18.52
N GLN A 682 -42.56 4.82 17.49
CA GLN A 682 -42.04 4.26 16.24
C GLN A 682 -40.58 3.83 16.42
N ASP A 683 -40.21 2.73 15.77
CA ASP A 683 -38.86 2.17 15.82
C ASP A 683 -37.85 3.11 15.12
N MET A 684 -36.73 3.43 15.80
CA MET A 684 -35.70 4.33 15.29
C MET A 684 -34.78 3.63 14.27
N ILE A 685 -35.33 3.35 13.10
CA ILE A 685 -34.67 2.73 11.95
C ILE A 685 -34.78 3.66 10.73
N ILE A 686 -33.69 3.84 10.01
CA ILE A 686 -33.61 4.57 8.74
C ILE A 686 -33.14 3.59 7.65
N GLY A 687 -33.79 3.63 6.48
CA GLY A 687 -33.57 2.68 5.39
C GLY A 687 -34.27 1.33 5.61
N GLN A 688 -34.12 0.42 4.64
CA GLN A 688 -34.78 -0.88 4.63
C GLN A 688 -33.82 -2.01 5.05
N PRO A 689 -34.08 -2.73 6.17
CA PRO A 689 -33.26 -3.88 6.57
C PRO A 689 -33.43 -5.05 5.60
N GLN A 690 -32.32 -5.65 5.15
CA GLN A 690 -32.36 -6.80 4.22
C GLN A 690 -32.27 -8.17 4.92
N GLY A 691 -32.19 -8.20 6.25
CA GLY A 691 -32.24 -9.45 7.03
C GLY A 691 -30.97 -10.30 6.95
N GLU A 692 -29.90 -9.78 6.34
CA GLU A 692 -28.59 -10.41 6.34
C GLU A 692 -28.03 -10.47 7.78
N THR A 693 -27.45 -11.61 8.15
CA THR A 693 -26.83 -11.83 9.47
C THR A 693 -25.53 -12.62 9.31
N SER A 694 -24.52 -12.31 10.11
CA SER A 694 -23.16 -12.86 9.97
C SER A 694 -22.96 -14.22 10.66
N GLY A 695 -24.07 -14.82 11.11
CA GLY A 695 -24.10 -16.09 11.84
C GLY A 695 -23.58 -15.99 13.28
N ILE A 696 -24.16 -16.76 14.20
CA ILE A 696 -23.90 -16.67 15.65
C ILE A 696 -22.57 -17.39 16.04
N ARG A 697 -21.46 -17.14 15.35
CA ARG A 697 -20.13 -17.71 15.63
C ARG A 697 -19.01 -16.71 15.35
N GLY A 698 -18.04 -16.62 16.26
CA GLY A 698 -17.02 -15.57 16.22
C GLY A 698 -17.63 -14.24 16.66
N ALA A 699 -17.44 -13.17 15.89
CA ALA A 699 -17.91 -11.81 16.19
C ALA A 699 -19.29 -11.70 16.83
N GLN A 700 -20.32 -12.35 16.27
CA GLN A 700 -21.70 -12.25 16.76
C GLN A 700 -21.94 -12.92 18.13
N LYS A 701 -20.92 -13.55 18.74
CA LYS A 701 -20.95 -14.05 20.11
C LYS A 701 -20.14 -13.21 21.09
N GLU A 702 -19.31 -12.31 20.60
CA GLU A 702 -18.21 -11.72 21.34
C GLU A 702 -18.39 -10.20 21.36
N GLY A 703 -19.08 -9.72 22.40
CA GLY A 703 -19.41 -8.31 22.59
C GLY A 703 -18.44 -7.57 23.53
N GLY A 704 -18.94 -6.48 24.12
CA GLY A 704 -18.26 -5.73 25.18
C GLY A 704 -17.66 -4.40 24.73
N LEU A 705 -17.47 -4.15 23.43
CA LEU A 705 -17.17 -2.79 22.93
C LEU A 705 -18.36 -1.87 23.19
N TYR A 706 -19.57 -2.31 22.85
CA TYR A 706 -20.79 -1.55 23.07
C TYR A 706 -21.03 -1.27 24.57
N ASP A 707 -20.91 -2.28 25.43
CA ASP A 707 -21.02 -2.13 26.89
C ASP A 707 -19.96 -1.15 27.43
N ALA A 708 -18.74 -1.16 26.88
CA ALA A 708 -17.70 -0.22 27.26
C ALA A 708 -18.01 1.23 26.84
N LEU A 709 -18.59 1.45 25.66
CA LEU A 709 -19.07 2.77 25.23
C LEU A 709 -20.19 3.28 26.14
N GLN A 710 -21.19 2.44 26.42
CA GLN A 710 -22.29 2.75 27.33
C GLN A 710 -21.78 3.03 28.76
N GLY A 711 -20.77 2.29 29.21
CA GLY A 711 -20.12 2.47 30.51
C GLY A 711 -19.42 3.82 30.72
N GLN A 712 -19.15 4.59 29.64
CA GLN A 712 -18.63 5.96 29.76
C GLN A 712 -19.72 6.98 30.12
N GLY A 713 -21.01 6.65 29.96
CA GLY A 713 -22.13 7.54 30.26
C GLY A 713 -22.01 8.90 29.56
N ALA A 714 -22.08 9.99 30.34
CA ALA A 714 -21.97 11.36 29.82
C ALA A 714 -20.59 11.73 29.23
N GLU A 715 -19.55 10.92 29.47
CA GLU A 715 -18.21 11.10 28.88
C GLU A 715 -18.03 10.32 27.57
N ASN A 716 -19.05 9.59 27.10
CA ASN A 716 -19.01 8.92 25.81
C ASN A 716 -19.04 9.94 24.66
N ASP A 717 -18.02 9.91 23.81
CA ASP A 717 -17.92 10.69 22.58
C ASP A 717 -18.50 9.96 21.36
N VAL A 718 -18.55 8.63 21.36
CA VAL A 718 -19.01 7.84 20.20
C VAL A 718 -20.53 7.85 20.08
N VAL A 719 -21.05 8.58 19.08
CA VAL A 719 -22.50 8.72 18.81
C VAL A 719 -23.01 7.77 17.73
N GLY A 720 -22.10 7.17 16.95
CA GLY A 720 -22.43 6.16 15.95
C GLY A 720 -21.27 5.21 15.65
N VAL A 721 -21.62 3.96 15.33
CA VAL A 721 -20.72 2.91 14.86
C VAL A 721 -21.15 2.48 13.46
N LEU A 722 -20.19 2.34 12.55
CA LEU A 722 -20.43 2.04 11.15
C LEU A 722 -19.69 0.78 10.73
N SER A 723 -20.35 -0.02 9.88
CA SER A 723 -19.90 -1.34 9.46
C SER A 723 -19.91 -1.51 7.94
N GLY A 724 -18.88 -2.18 7.42
CA GLY A 724 -18.94 -2.91 6.15
C GLY A 724 -19.52 -4.31 6.38
N HIS A 725 -19.02 -5.30 5.63
CA HIS A 725 -19.23 -6.75 5.80
C HIS A 725 -20.64 -7.27 5.51
N MET A 726 -21.66 -6.42 5.65
CA MET A 726 -23.01 -6.73 5.19
C MET A 726 -23.20 -6.20 3.78
N HIS A 727 -23.37 -7.13 2.85
CA HIS A 727 -23.45 -6.87 1.43
C HIS A 727 -24.85 -6.45 0.97
N GLU A 728 -25.88 -6.70 1.78
CA GLU A 728 -27.27 -6.36 1.50
C GLU A 728 -27.85 -5.34 2.50
N ASN A 729 -27.51 -5.43 3.79
CA ASN A 729 -28.03 -4.49 4.79
C ASN A 729 -27.54 -3.04 4.52
N ALA A 730 -28.46 -2.09 4.60
CA ALA A 730 -28.24 -0.66 4.37
C ALA A 730 -28.87 0.22 5.43
N ASP A 731 -29.46 -0.37 6.46
CA ASP A 731 -30.17 0.34 7.49
C ASP A 731 -29.24 0.97 8.55
N CYS A 732 -29.71 2.08 9.13
CA CYS A 732 -29.18 2.66 10.36
C CYS A 732 -30.20 2.41 11.48
N ARG A 733 -29.74 1.88 12.62
CA ARG A 733 -30.58 1.60 13.79
C ARG A 733 -30.06 2.35 15.01
N ARG A 734 -30.94 3.03 15.75
CA ARG A 734 -30.55 3.60 17.05
C ARG A 734 -30.79 2.57 18.14
N ILE A 735 -29.77 2.33 18.96
CA ILE A 735 -29.75 1.30 20.00
C ILE A 735 -29.16 1.92 21.25
N LYS A 736 -29.98 2.05 22.29
CA LYS A 736 -29.74 2.81 23.55
C LYS A 736 -28.94 4.10 23.32
N GLY A 737 -29.39 4.91 22.37
CA GLY A 737 -28.81 6.22 22.05
C GLY A 737 -27.72 6.24 20.98
N ILE A 738 -27.04 5.13 20.67
CA ILE A 738 -25.96 5.05 19.69
C ILE A 738 -26.50 4.52 18.35
N TRP A 739 -26.10 5.13 17.23
CA TRP A 739 -26.48 4.65 15.90
C TRP A 739 -25.57 3.55 15.38
N MET A 740 -26.16 2.49 14.82
CA MET A 740 -25.48 1.37 14.17
C MET A 740 -25.85 1.39 12.69
N CYS A 741 -24.89 1.66 11.80
CA CYS A 741 -25.15 1.88 10.37
C CYS A 741 -24.35 0.93 9.47
N PHE A 742 -25.03 0.24 8.56
CA PHE A 742 -24.38 -0.52 7.50
C PHE A 742 -24.07 0.34 6.28
N ASN A 743 -23.08 -0.06 5.47
CA ASN A 743 -22.68 0.66 4.25
C ASN A 743 -23.72 0.57 3.09
N GLY A 744 -24.44 -0.55 2.96
CA GLY A 744 -25.48 -0.72 1.96
C GLY A 744 -25.12 -1.49 0.69
N GLY A 745 -23.94 -2.12 0.60
CA GLY A 745 -23.56 -2.97 -0.51
C GLY A 745 -23.12 -2.22 -1.78
N SER A 746 -21.86 -1.83 -1.85
CA SER A 746 -21.35 -0.98 -2.94
C SER A 746 -20.91 -1.72 -4.19
N SER A 747 -20.65 -3.02 -4.15
CA SER A 747 -19.93 -3.71 -5.23
C SER A 747 -20.80 -4.39 -6.28
N LEU A 748 -20.34 -4.39 -7.53
CA LEU A 748 -20.80 -5.25 -8.61
C LEU A 748 -20.09 -6.62 -8.63
N LEU A 749 -18.94 -6.74 -7.96
CA LEU A 749 -18.08 -7.92 -7.91
C LEU A 749 -18.26 -8.73 -6.61
N GLY A 750 -18.55 -8.04 -5.51
CA GLY A 750 -18.86 -8.61 -4.20
C GLY A 750 -20.26 -9.20 -4.14
N TYR A 751 -20.60 -9.81 -3.00
CA TYR A 751 -21.90 -10.44 -2.78
C TYR A 751 -23.06 -9.44 -2.83
N GLY A 752 -24.28 -9.96 -2.93
CA GLY A 752 -25.53 -9.18 -2.89
C GLY A 752 -26.62 -9.82 -3.75
N SER A 753 -27.66 -9.03 -4.05
CA SER A 753 -28.92 -9.48 -4.64
C SER A 753 -29.32 -8.63 -5.83
N THR A 754 -29.82 -9.25 -6.91
CA THR A 754 -30.34 -8.52 -8.10
C THR A 754 -31.57 -7.65 -7.79
N LYS A 755 -32.24 -7.91 -6.66
CA LYS A 755 -33.36 -7.10 -6.14
C LYS A 755 -32.90 -5.78 -5.52
N MET A 756 -31.59 -5.52 -5.48
CA MET A 756 -30.98 -4.42 -4.77
C MET A 756 -30.03 -3.64 -5.68
N GLU A 757 -30.28 -2.35 -5.85
CA GLU A 757 -29.31 -1.44 -6.47
C GLU A 757 -28.11 -1.21 -5.56
N ARG A 758 -26.92 -1.20 -6.15
CA ARG A 758 -25.66 -0.93 -5.42
C ARG A 758 -25.60 0.52 -4.98
N ARG A 759 -24.97 0.77 -3.83
CA ARG A 759 -24.97 2.09 -3.19
C ARG A 759 -23.79 2.31 -2.25
N VAL A 760 -23.52 3.58 -1.98
CA VAL A 760 -22.57 4.05 -0.96
C VAL A 760 -23.30 4.91 0.05
N ARG A 761 -22.88 4.86 1.32
CA ARG A 761 -23.40 5.76 2.36
C ARG A 761 -22.62 7.07 2.35
N ILE A 762 -23.35 8.18 2.36
CA ILE A 762 -22.81 9.51 2.59
C ILE A 762 -23.18 9.95 4.02
N ILE A 763 -22.25 10.65 4.65
CA ILE A 763 -22.39 11.23 5.99
C ILE A 763 -21.96 12.69 5.87
N GLU A 764 -22.85 13.62 6.18
CA GLU A 764 -22.58 15.05 6.15
C GLU A 764 -22.60 15.54 7.60
N LEU A 765 -21.42 15.88 8.11
CA LEU A 765 -21.28 16.59 9.37
C LEU A 765 -21.61 18.05 9.10
N GLU A 766 -22.56 18.59 9.84
CA GLU A 766 -22.94 20.00 9.78
C GLU A 766 -22.76 20.66 11.15
N GLN A 767 -22.83 22.00 11.17
CA GLN A 767 -22.71 22.78 12.41
C GLN A 767 -21.45 22.40 13.20
N TRP A 768 -20.30 22.30 12.53
CA TRP A 768 -19.01 21.94 13.14
C TRP A 768 -18.97 20.53 13.75
N GLY A 769 -19.85 19.63 13.28
CA GLY A 769 -20.00 18.27 13.80
C GLY A 769 -21.05 18.13 14.90
N GLU A 770 -21.76 19.21 15.24
CA GLU A 770 -22.88 19.18 16.19
C GLU A 770 -24.15 18.55 15.60
N GLN A 771 -24.19 18.33 14.28
CA GLN A 771 -25.25 17.61 13.58
C GLN A 771 -24.65 16.59 12.60
N ILE A 772 -25.25 15.40 12.51
CA ILE A 772 -24.84 14.32 11.61
C ILE A 772 -26.03 13.90 10.74
N ASN A 773 -25.95 14.18 9.45
CA ASN A 773 -26.91 13.75 8.44
C ASN A 773 -26.34 12.57 7.64
N THR A 774 -27.20 11.69 7.12
CA THR A 774 -26.80 10.59 6.21
C THR A 774 -27.81 10.41 5.09
N TRP A 775 -27.36 9.90 3.95
CA TRP A 775 -28.19 9.37 2.86
C TRP A 775 -27.38 8.32 2.09
N HIS A 776 -28.03 7.62 1.17
CA HIS A 776 -27.38 6.75 0.19
C HIS A 776 -27.33 7.40 -1.19
N ARG A 777 -26.24 7.12 -1.91
CA ARG A 777 -26.11 7.36 -3.34
C ARG A 777 -26.14 6.01 -4.07
N TYR A 778 -27.04 5.87 -5.03
CA TYR A 778 -27.35 4.61 -5.72
C TYR A 778 -26.68 4.48 -7.10
N GLU A 779 -26.64 3.27 -7.65
CA GLU A 779 -26.11 2.94 -8.98
C GLU A 779 -26.93 3.57 -10.12
N ARG A 780 -28.27 3.56 -10.01
CA ARG A 780 -29.17 3.92 -11.11
C ARG A 780 -30.15 5.01 -10.67
N THR A 781 -30.68 4.88 -9.47
CA THR A 781 -31.63 5.85 -8.91
C THR A 781 -30.92 7.15 -8.55
N ARG A 782 -31.40 8.27 -9.10
CA ARG A 782 -30.82 9.61 -8.88
C ARG A 782 -31.42 10.29 -7.65
N GLY A 783 -30.60 11.08 -6.95
CA GLY A 783 -30.99 11.85 -5.78
C GLY A 783 -30.37 11.33 -4.48
N ARG A 784 -30.72 11.99 -3.36
CA ARG A 784 -30.45 11.51 -2.01
C ARG A 784 -31.62 10.60 -1.60
N LEU A 785 -31.32 9.39 -1.14
CA LEU A 785 -32.31 8.42 -0.66
C LEU A 785 -31.97 7.97 0.76
N ASP A 786 -32.98 7.56 1.52
CA ASP A 786 -32.88 7.32 2.98
C ASP A 786 -32.27 8.51 3.74
N GLU A 787 -32.53 9.74 3.27
CA GLU A 787 -31.96 10.96 3.86
C GLU A 787 -32.57 11.24 5.24
N ALA A 788 -31.71 11.32 6.25
CA ALA A 788 -32.11 11.51 7.63
C ALA A 788 -30.99 12.12 8.50
N THR A 789 -31.40 12.84 9.53
CA THR A 789 -30.51 13.26 10.63
C THR A 789 -30.37 12.11 11.62
N LEU A 790 -29.16 11.59 11.79
CA LEU A 790 -28.86 10.60 12.83
C LEU A 790 -28.79 11.27 14.20
N TRP A 791 -27.99 12.32 14.31
CA TRP A 791 -27.63 12.87 15.62
C TRP A 791 -27.56 14.40 15.61
N GLU A 792 -28.01 15.00 16.71
CA GLU A 792 -27.94 16.43 17.00
C GLU A 792 -27.44 16.58 18.45
N MET A 793 -26.46 17.47 18.68
CA MET A 793 -25.98 17.79 20.04
C MET A 793 -27.02 18.53 20.86
N PHE A 794 -27.81 19.36 20.18
CA PHE A 794 -28.86 20.24 20.72
C PHE A 794 -30.18 20.01 19.96
N PRO A 795 -30.83 18.85 20.17
CA PRO A 795 -32.08 18.55 19.48
C PRO A 795 -33.14 19.60 19.80
N ALA A 796 -33.88 20.04 18.78
CA ALA A 796 -34.95 21.02 18.96
C ALA A 796 -36.02 20.46 19.90
N LYS A 797 -36.41 21.22 20.93
CA LYS A 797 -37.49 20.83 21.87
C LYS A 797 -38.76 20.50 21.06
N GLY A 798 -39.19 19.24 21.09
CA GLY A 798 -40.34 18.74 20.32
C GLY A 798 -40.00 18.05 18.98
N LYS A 799 -38.74 17.68 18.72
CA LYS A 799 -38.33 16.78 17.62
C LYS A 799 -37.65 15.49 18.14
N HIS A 800 -38.39 14.67 18.88
CA HIS A 800 -37.99 13.28 19.17
C HIS A 800 -39.18 12.33 19.01
#